data_AF-A0A9R0T4A1-F1
#
_entry.id   AF-A0A9R0T4A1-F1
#
_cell.length_a   1.000
_cell.length_b   1.000
_cell.length_c   1.000
_cell.angle_alpha   90.00
_cell.angle_beta   90.00
_cell.angle_gamma   90.00
#
_symmetry.space_group_name_H-M   'P 1'
#
loop_
_entity.id
_entity.type
_entity.pdbx_description
1 polymer ?
#
loop_
_entity_poly.entity_id
_entity_poly.type
_entity_poly.pdbx_seq_one_letter_code
_entity_poly.pdbx_strand_id
1 'polypeptide(L)'
;MAVPRRSLDGRLFWVLGLVCAMYQIFFVRSAAGQTAQLSVNASPQNTQMIPENMFGIFFEEINHAGAGGLWAELVNNRGFEAGGPNTPSNIDPWLIIGDESNIIVATDRSSCFATNPIALRMEVLCESSGNDVCPPGGVGIYNPGFWGMNIEEAKVYKVSMYIRSSDSMDLTVSLTSSDGLQNLAAYTITADKEDFKEWTKVEFDLQSSERNSNSRLQLTTRTSGIVWFDQVSLMPSDTYMGHGCRKDLASMLANLKPKFLKFPGGNYVMGNYLSNAFRWSETVGPWEERPGHFNDVWGYWTDDGLGFFEFLQLAEDLGACPVWVVNDGASRNEQVPSATIAAFVKDVVDGIDFARGDPGTSWGSVRAAMGHPEPFQLNYISMGNQECSMHYYKENYRKFYSAIKASYPDIKIISSCDRSTISPVEPADLYDVHVYTSSGDMFSKSSMFDSTPRGGPKAIVSEYAVTGNDAGRGTLVAALAEAAFLIGLERNSDAVEMASCAPLFVNDNDHRWSPDAIVFNSWQHYGCPNYWMLHFFKESSGAALHPSTIHVSNYNQLVASAITWQNSKDGNTYLKIKVLNFGNKAIDLSISITGLENEVQTFGSIKTVLTSGSLRDENSFQQPDKVVPVESPISNAREEMSLVLDPYSLTSFDLLLDLKSSLQMMHSVPESSLHSSM
;
A
#
# COMPACT_ATOMS: atom_id res chain seq x y z
N MET A 1 51.52 -45.22 15.58
CA MET A 1 51.79 -46.54 14.97
C MET A 1 51.02 -46.62 13.67
N ALA A 2 51.74 -46.82 12.57
CA ALA A 2 51.21 -47.03 11.22
C ALA A 2 50.44 -48.36 11.13
N VAL A 3 49.52 -48.57 10.18
CA VAL A 3 49.71 -49.20 8.85
C VAL A 3 48.28 -49.68 8.41
N PRO A 4 47.87 -49.85 7.12
CA PRO A 4 48.24 -49.22 5.84
C PRO A 4 47.03 -48.83 4.93
N ARG A 5 47.33 -48.09 3.84
CA ARG A 5 46.52 -48.03 2.62
C ARG A 5 46.66 -49.33 1.80
N ARG A 6 45.55 -49.84 1.25
CA ARG A 6 45.53 -50.76 0.10
C ARG A 6 44.75 -50.11 -1.05
N SER A 7 45.42 -50.00 -2.19
CA SER A 7 44.85 -49.70 -3.51
C SER A 7 44.17 -50.92 -4.09
N LEU A 8 43.02 -50.75 -4.74
CA LEU A 8 42.41 -51.74 -5.63
C LEU A 8 41.75 -51.05 -6.84
N ASP A 9 42.50 -51.11 -7.94
CA ASP A 9 42.12 -51.39 -9.33
C ASP A 9 40.89 -50.73 -9.98
N GLY A 10 41.21 -49.79 -10.88
CA GLY A 10 40.33 -49.13 -11.85
C GLY A 10 39.88 -50.02 -13.03
N ARG A 11 39.25 -51.16 -12.75
CA ARG A 11 38.54 -51.95 -13.77
C ARG A 11 37.04 -52.13 -13.55
N LEU A 12 36.47 -51.51 -12.51
CA LEU A 12 35.02 -51.49 -12.26
C LEU A 12 34.29 -50.24 -12.79
N PHE A 13 35.02 -49.25 -13.33
CA PHE A 13 34.44 -47.99 -13.79
C PHE A 13 33.90 -48.01 -15.22
N TRP A 14 34.22 -49.03 -16.02
CA TRP A 14 33.78 -49.10 -17.42
C TRP A 14 32.54 -49.95 -17.66
N VAL A 15 32.09 -50.76 -16.69
CA VAL A 15 30.91 -51.62 -16.84
C VAL A 15 29.65 -51.02 -16.17
N LEU A 16 29.80 -50.14 -15.18
CA LEU A 16 28.66 -49.39 -14.60
C LEU A 16 28.23 -48.17 -15.43
N GLY A 17 29.10 -47.63 -16.28
CA GLY A 17 28.79 -46.49 -17.16
C GLY A 17 27.85 -46.82 -18.32
N LEU A 18 27.86 -48.07 -18.80
CA LEU A 18 27.04 -48.48 -19.97
C LEU A 18 25.63 -48.98 -19.58
N VAL A 19 25.42 -49.44 -18.35
CA VAL A 19 24.09 -49.85 -17.87
C VAL A 19 23.26 -48.64 -17.39
N CYS A 20 23.90 -47.56 -16.94
CA CYS A 20 23.19 -46.30 -16.60
C CYS A 20 22.84 -45.46 -17.84
N ALA A 21 23.59 -45.58 -18.94
CA ALA A 21 23.30 -44.85 -20.18
C ALA A 21 22.17 -45.47 -21.03
N MET A 22 21.83 -46.75 -20.82
CA MET A 22 20.70 -47.40 -21.51
C MET A 22 19.38 -47.37 -20.72
N TYR A 23 19.40 -46.96 -19.44
CA TYR A 23 18.17 -46.76 -18.64
C TYR A 23 17.63 -45.32 -18.68
N GLN A 24 18.31 -44.40 -19.38
CA GLN A 24 17.90 -43.00 -19.54
C GLN A 24 17.17 -42.70 -20.86
N ILE A 25 16.93 -43.69 -21.74
CA ILE A 25 16.34 -43.45 -23.07
C ILE A 25 14.90 -43.99 -23.24
N PHE A 26 14.33 -44.71 -22.27
CA PHE A 26 12.91 -45.13 -22.36
C PHE A 26 12.16 -44.94 -21.04
N PHE A 27 12.03 -43.69 -20.61
CA PHE A 27 10.87 -43.25 -19.83
C PHE A 27 10.46 -41.83 -20.25
N VAL A 28 10.26 -41.63 -21.56
CA VAL A 28 9.23 -40.68 -22.01
C VAL A 28 7.89 -41.36 -21.72
N ARG A 29 7.48 -41.35 -20.45
CA ARG A 29 6.05 -41.40 -20.16
C ARG A 29 5.52 -40.08 -20.72
N SER A 30 4.98 -40.12 -21.93
CA SER A 30 3.98 -39.15 -22.36
C SER A 30 2.82 -39.28 -21.37
N ALA A 31 2.90 -38.61 -20.23
CA ALA A 31 1.69 -38.18 -19.55
C ALA A 31 0.97 -37.36 -20.62
N ALA A 32 -0.19 -37.82 -21.08
CA ALA A 32 -1.03 -37.01 -21.95
C ALA A 32 -1.22 -35.67 -21.23
N GLY A 33 -0.60 -34.61 -21.77
CA GLY A 33 -0.75 -33.27 -21.24
C GLY A 33 -2.23 -32.95 -21.16
N GLN A 34 -2.65 -32.34 -20.07
CA GLN A 34 -4.04 -31.88 -19.98
C GLN A 34 -4.19 -30.77 -21.02
N THR A 35 -5.01 -30.99 -22.05
CA THR A 35 -5.22 -29.98 -23.10
C THR A 35 -6.38 -29.06 -22.72
N ALA A 36 -6.20 -27.75 -22.92
CA ALA A 36 -7.24 -26.75 -22.77
C ALA A 36 -7.37 -25.91 -24.04
N GLN A 37 -8.60 -25.46 -24.34
CA GLN A 37 -8.88 -24.52 -25.41
C GLN A 37 -9.48 -23.25 -24.82
N LEU A 38 -8.84 -22.11 -25.03
CA LEU A 38 -9.35 -20.79 -24.69
C LEU A 38 -9.81 -20.09 -25.97
N SER A 39 -11.09 -19.75 -26.03
CA SER A 39 -11.66 -18.94 -27.10
C SER A 39 -11.88 -17.52 -26.60
N VAL A 40 -11.40 -16.52 -27.34
CA VAL A 40 -11.60 -15.09 -27.06
C VAL A 40 -12.35 -14.47 -28.24
N ASN A 41 -13.50 -13.85 -27.95
CA ASN A 41 -14.25 -13.08 -28.93
C ASN A 41 -13.93 -11.59 -28.74
N ALA A 42 -13.00 -11.08 -29.54
CA ALA A 42 -12.54 -9.71 -29.51
C ALA A 42 -13.37 -8.75 -30.41
N SER A 43 -14.58 -9.15 -30.81
CA SER A 43 -15.45 -8.30 -31.62
C SER A 43 -15.90 -7.08 -30.81
N PRO A 44 -15.76 -5.84 -31.30
CA PRO A 44 -16.08 -4.63 -30.53
C PRO A 44 -17.52 -4.59 -29.99
N GLN A 45 -18.48 -5.16 -30.72
CA GLN A 45 -19.90 -5.15 -30.29
C GLN A 45 -20.19 -6.02 -29.06
N ASN A 46 -19.27 -6.93 -28.71
CA ASN A 46 -19.43 -7.83 -27.56
C ASN A 46 -18.55 -7.41 -26.36
N THR A 47 -17.89 -6.24 -26.46
CA THR A 47 -17.01 -5.75 -25.40
C THR A 47 -17.80 -5.10 -24.27
N GLN A 48 -17.27 -5.23 -23.06
CA GLN A 48 -17.75 -4.52 -21.87
C GLN A 48 -16.62 -3.65 -21.33
N MET A 49 -16.89 -2.37 -21.07
CA MET A 49 -15.91 -1.50 -20.42
C MET A 49 -15.81 -1.83 -18.92
N ILE A 50 -14.60 -2.12 -18.46
CA ILE A 50 -14.29 -2.25 -17.03
C ILE A 50 -14.32 -0.84 -16.42
N PRO A 51 -14.88 -0.66 -15.19
CA PRO A 51 -14.85 0.61 -14.48
C PRO A 51 -13.44 1.23 -14.43
N GLU A 52 -13.38 2.55 -14.59
CA GLU A 52 -12.12 3.32 -14.53
C GLU A 52 -11.41 3.20 -13.18
N ASN A 53 -12.16 2.90 -12.12
CA ASN A 53 -11.65 2.77 -10.76
C ASN A 53 -11.60 1.31 -10.28
N MET A 54 -11.59 0.32 -11.18
CA MET A 54 -11.73 -1.10 -10.79
C MET A 54 -10.67 -1.58 -9.80
N PHE A 55 -9.39 -1.31 -10.04
CA PHE A 55 -8.31 -1.73 -9.13
C PHE A 55 -7.60 -0.55 -8.51
N GLY A 56 -7.46 -0.59 -7.19
CA GLY A 56 -6.81 0.44 -6.39
C GLY A 56 -6.19 -0.13 -5.14
N ILE A 57 -5.95 0.74 -4.16
CA ILE A 57 -5.32 0.39 -2.89
C ILE A 57 -6.19 0.81 -1.72
N PHE A 58 -6.09 0.04 -0.64
CA PHE A 58 -6.70 0.33 0.65
C PHE A 58 -5.60 0.66 1.65
N PHE A 59 -5.83 1.68 2.47
CA PHE A 59 -4.91 2.08 3.52
C PHE A 59 -5.66 2.29 4.83
N GLU A 60 -5.16 1.63 5.88
CA GLU A 60 -5.44 1.96 7.28
C GLU A 60 -4.12 2.00 8.06
N GLU A 61 -4.10 2.71 9.19
CA GLU A 61 -2.94 2.72 10.09
C GLU A 61 -2.91 1.40 10.88
N ILE A 62 -2.33 0.37 10.27
CA ILE A 62 -2.08 -0.96 10.83
C ILE A 62 -0.62 -1.31 10.57
N ASN A 63 0.01 -2.13 11.44
CA ASN A 63 1.37 -2.62 11.22
C ASN A 63 2.42 -1.50 10.98
N HIS A 64 2.21 -0.30 11.52
CA HIS A 64 3.03 0.89 11.23
C HIS A 64 3.01 1.32 9.76
N ALA A 65 1.90 1.11 9.04
CA ALA A 65 1.76 1.43 7.62
C ALA A 65 2.00 2.92 7.32
N GLY A 66 1.56 3.84 8.17
CA GLY A 66 1.82 5.27 8.04
C GLY A 66 2.91 5.72 9.00
N ALA A 67 2.61 5.74 10.30
CA ALA A 67 3.56 6.11 11.35
C ALA A 67 4.69 5.08 11.49
N GLY A 68 5.89 5.47 11.04
CA GLY A 68 7.05 4.57 10.94
C GLY A 68 7.15 3.79 9.63
N GLY A 69 6.25 4.04 8.69
CA GLY A 69 6.19 3.43 7.37
C GLY A 69 6.14 4.46 6.25
N LEU A 70 4.96 4.63 5.65
CA LEU A 70 4.74 5.50 4.50
C LEU A 70 4.97 6.98 4.83
N TRP A 71 4.69 7.43 6.06
CA TRP A 71 5.00 8.78 6.49
C TRP A 71 6.49 8.91 6.84
N ALA A 72 7.18 9.92 6.30
CA ALA A 72 8.65 10.00 6.39
C ALA A 72 9.21 10.58 7.70
N GLU A 73 8.35 10.87 8.69
CA GLU A 73 8.80 11.23 10.05
C GLU A 73 9.68 10.11 10.63
N LEU A 74 10.88 10.48 11.05
CA LEU A 74 11.83 9.53 11.62
C LEU A 74 11.70 9.45 13.15
N VAL A 75 11.22 10.52 13.80
CA VAL A 75 11.08 10.58 15.26
C VAL A 75 9.77 9.93 15.68
N ASN A 76 9.85 8.89 16.50
CA ASN A 76 8.69 8.30 17.15
C ASN A 76 8.38 9.06 18.45
N ASN A 77 7.10 9.25 18.78
CA ASN A 77 6.65 10.01 19.94
C ASN A 77 7.28 11.43 19.97
N ARG A 78 7.15 12.16 18.85
CA ARG A 78 7.77 13.48 18.65
C ARG A 78 7.26 14.57 19.59
N GLY A 79 5.99 14.49 19.98
CA GLY A 79 5.33 15.44 20.88
C GLY A 79 5.20 14.94 22.32
N PHE A 80 5.75 13.77 22.65
CA PHE A 80 5.68 13.18 24.00
C PHE A 80 4.26 12.86 24.50
N GLU A 81 3.27 12.88 23.62
CA GLU A 81 1.87 12.60 23.93
C GLU A 81 1.57 11.09 24.06
N ALA A 82 2.50 10.22 23.65
CA ALA A 82 2.30 8.78 23.79
C ALA A 82 2.13 8.39 25.27
N GLY A 83 1.02 7.70 25.58
CA GLY A 83 0.59 7.41 26.94
C GLY A 83 -0.60 8.26 27.41
N GLY A 84 -1.00 9.25 26.61
CA GLY A 84 -2.20 10.05 26.80
C GLY A 84 -2.04 11.17 27.85
N PRO A 85 -3.15 11.82 28.25
CA PRO A 85 -3.12 13.05 29.03
C PRO A 85 -2.73 12.86 30.51
N ASN A 86 -2.61 11.62 30.99
CA ASN A 86 -2.36 11.32 32.40
C ASN A 86 -0.86 11.16 32.65
N THR A 87 -0.30 12.06 33.46
CA THR A 87 1.10 12.00 33.93
C THR A 87 1.29 10.86 34.94
N PRO A 88 2.38 10.07 34.86
CA PRO A 88 3.56 10.29 34.03
C PRO A 88 3.35 9.80 32.60
N SER A 89 3.35 10.74 31.64
CA SER A 89 3.53 10.39 30.23
C SER A 89 4.89 9.73 30.07
N ASN A 90 4.99 8.77 29.15
CA ASN A 90 6.21 8.02 28.96
C ASN A 90 7.06 8.73 27.89
N ILE A 91 8.37 8.81 28.12
CA ILE A 91 9.29 9.29 27.09
C ILE A 91 9.54 8.20 26.02
N ASP A 92 9.14 6.95 26.22
CA ASP A 92 9.33 5.86 25.25
C ASP A 92 8.90 6.26 23.81
N PRO A 93 9.71 5.98 22.78
CA PRO A 93 10.96 5.20 22.80
C PRO A 93 12.22 6.04 23.06
N TRP A 94 12.09 7.29 23.52
CA TRP A 94 13.24 8.10 23.91
C TRP A 94 13.96 7.50 25.13
N LEU A 95 15.28 7.60 25.12
CA LEU A 95 16.15 7.02 26.14
C LEU A 95 17.19 8.04 26.60
N ILE A 96 17.65 7.89 27.84
CA ILE A 96 18.58 8.81 28.50
C ILE A 96 20.03 8.49 28.10
N ILE A 97 20.82 9.52 27.82
CA ILE A 97 22.28 9.49 27.71
C ILE A 97 22.85 10.07 29.01
N GLY A 98 23.47 9.23 29.83
CA GLY A 98 23.93 9.59 31.17
C GLY A 98 23.21 8.78 32.25
N ASP A 99 23.41 9.17 33.51
CA ASP A 99 22.77 8.55 34.67
C ASP A 99 22.21 9.63 35.61
N GLU A 100 21.49 9.20 36.65
CA GLU A 100 20.83 10.09 37.62
C GLU A 100 21.79 11.02 38.38
N SER A 101 23.10 10.77 38.35
CA SER A 101 24.09 11.70 38.92
C SER A 101 24.35 12.92 38.03
N ASN A 102 24.03 12.81 36.74
CA ASN A 102 24.33 13.82 35.74
C ASN A 102 23.07 14.46 35.12
N ILE A 103 21.94 13.75 35.08
CA ILE A 103 20.74 14.18 34.36
C ILE A 103 19.46 13.60 34.97
N ILE A 104 18.41 14.42 35.01
CA ILE A 104 17.04 14.03 35.35
C ILE A 104 16.15 14.35 34.16
N VAL A 105 15.41 13.36 33.67
CA VAL A 105 14.46 13.50 32.55
C VAL A 105 13.07 13.13 33.03
N ALA A 106 12.09 13.97 32.71
CA ALA A 106 10.69 13.74 32.99
C ALA A 106 9.83 14.42 31.91
N THR A 107 8.53 14.17 31.94
CA THR A 107 7.54 14.91 31.16
C THR A 107 6.65 15.73 32.10
N ASP A 108 6.19 16.90 31.63
CA ASP A 108 5.25 17.74 32.35
C ASP A 108 4.26 18.42 31.38
N ARG A 109 3.24 19.11 31.93
CA ARG A 109 2.19 19.79 31.16
C ARG A 109 2.55 21.24 30.82
N SER A 110 3.77 21.48 30.34
CA SER A 110 4.28 22.84 30.14
C SER A 110 4.40 23.30 28.69
N SER A 111 3.94 22.48 27.74
CA SER A 111 3.90 22.83 26.31
C SER A 111 3.16 24.15 26.04
N CYS A 112 3.54 24.83 24.96
CA CYS A 112 2.78 25.97 24.43
C CYS A 112 1.51 25.58 23.67
N PHE A 113 1.32 24.30 23.33
CA PHE A 113 0.19 23.82 22.56
C PHE A 113 -0.94 23.34 23.47
N ALA A 114 -2.15 23.88 23.27
CA ALA A 114 -3.29 23.52 24.12
C ALA A 114 -3.78 22.09 23.88
N THR A 115 -3.66 21.60 22.64
CA THR A 115 -4.04 20.25 22.20
C THR A 115 -2.95 19.21 22.44
N ASN A 116 -1.69 19.64 22.49
CA ASN A 116 -0.52 18.83 22.82
C ASN A 116 0.12 19.37 24.10
N PRO A 117 -0.46 19.10 25.29
CA PRO A 117 -0.04 19.77 26.51
C PRO A 117 1.29 19.24 27.08
N ILE A 118 1.82 18.12 26.60
CA ILE A 118 2.97 17.44 27.18
C ILE A 118 4.27 17.95 26.57
N ALA A 119 5.27 18.21 27.41
CA ALA A 119 6.63 18.52 27.00
C ALA A 119 7.63 17.66 27.77
N LEU A 120 8.78 17.38 27.17
CA LEU A 120 9.89 16.74 27.86
C LEU A 120 10.71 17.79 28.60
N ARG A 121 10.95 17.58 29.89
CA ARG A 121 11.83 18.38 30.75
C ARG A 121 13.12 17.63 31.01
N MET A 122 14.24 18.25 30.65
CA MET A 122 15.59 17.74 30.86
C MET A 122 16.34 18.67 31.82
N GLU A 123 16.75 18.16 32.97
CA GLU A 123 17.55 18.88 33.96
C GLU A 123 18.95 18.27 34.03
N VAL A 124 19.95 19.06 33.65
CA VAL A 124 21.35 18.65 33.59
C VAL A 124 22.07 19.14 34.84
N LEU A 125 22.62 18.19 35.60
CA LEU A 125 23.23 18.39 36.90
C LEU A 125 24.76 18.56 36.80
N CYS A 126 25.38 17.97 35.78
CA CYS A 126 26.81 18.08 35.55
C CYS A 126 27.18 19.37 34.81
N GLU A 127 28.43 19.81 34.97
CA GLU A 127 28.98 21.02 34.35
C GLU A 127 30.09 20.71 33.34
N SER A 128 30.43 21.68 32.50
CA SER A 128 31.50 21.57 31.51
C SER A 128 32.91 21.54 32.14
N SER A 129 33.01 22.00 33.39
CA SER A 129 34.23 22.00 34.20
C SER A 129 33.85 22.04 35.69
N GLY A 130 34.74 21.63 36.59
CA GLY A 130 34.47 21.63 38.03
C GLY A 130 34.61 20.26 38.66
N ASN A 131 33.84 20.00 39.72
CA ASN A 131 33.89 18.72 40.45
C ASN A 131 32.96 17.66 39.83
N ASP A 132 31.81 18.08 39.28
CA ASP A 132 30.79 17.21 38.70
C ASP A 132 30.78 17.39 37.17
N VAL A 133 31.84 16.93 36.51
CA VAL A 133 32.09 17.19 35.08
C VAL A 133 31.28 16.23 34.20
N CYS A 134 30.56 16.76 33.21
CA CYS A 134 29.85 15.94 32.23
C CYS A 134 30.82 15.03 31.45
N PRO A 135 30.38 13.83 31.04
CA PRO A 135 31.15 12.98 30.13
C PRO A 135 31.57 13.72 28.85
N PRO A 136 32.68 13.32 28.18
CA PRO A 136 33.17 14.02 27.00
C PRO A 136 32.14 14.18 25.86
N GLY A 137 31.23 13.22 25.70
CA GLY A 137 30.14 13.25 24.72
C GLY A 137 28.86 13.97 25.19
N GLY A 138 28.86 14.54 26.40
CA GLY A 138 27.70 15.15 27.03
C GLY A 138 26.71 14.15 27.63
N VAL A 139 25.64 14.70 28.18
CA VAL A 139 24.44 13.97 28.64
C VAL A 139 23.21 14.52 27.92
N GLY A 140 22.13 13.74 27.90
CA GLY A 140 20.90 14.15 27.24
C GLY A 140 19.94 13.00 26.95
N ILE A 141 19.33 13.02 25.78
CA ILE A 141 18.36 12.01 25.34
C ILE A 141 18.59 11.60 23.88
N TYR A 142 18.09 10.44 23.49
CA TYR A 142 18.03 10.03 22.09
C TYR A 142 16.72 9.34 21.73
N ASN A 143 16.33 9.46 20.46
CA ASN A 143 15.22 8.74 19.85
C ASN A 143 15.75 7.74 18.83
N PRO A 144 15.44 6.44 18.95
CA PRO A 144 15.85 5.42 17.97
C PRO A 144 15.00 5.44 16.69
N GLY A 145 13.97 6.28 16.62
CA GLY A 145 12.95 6.26 15.58
C GLY A 145 12.12 4.98 15.64
N PHE A 146 11.73 4.48 14.48
CA PHE A 146 10.96 3.25 14.33
C PHE A 146 11.89 2.05 14.11
N TRP A 147 12.47 1.55 15.20
CA TRP A 147 13.50 0.49 15.22
C TRP A 147 14.75 0.83 14.39
N GLY A 148 15.20 2.08 14.47
CA GLY A 148 16.34 2.62 13.76
C GLY A 148 15.96 3.64 12.69
N MET A 149 16.88 4.53 12.38
CA MET A 149 16.77 5.51 11.29
C MET A 149 17.73 5.17 10.15
N ASN A 150 17.25 5.18 8.91
CA ASN A 150 18.11 5.06 7.74
C ASN A 150 18.69 6.42 7.34
N ILE A 151 19.96 6.62 7.67
CA ILE A 151 20.69 7.84 7.34
C ILE A 151 21.59 7.58 6.13
N GLU A 152 21.46 8.40 5.10
CA GLU A 152 22.13 8.24 3.82
C GLU A 152 23.18 9.33 3.62
N GLU A 153 24.29 8.98 2.99
CA GLU A 153 25.39 9.90 2.70
C GLU A 153 24.92 11.07 1.83
N ALA A 154 25.39 12.28 2.15
CA ALA A 154 25.06 13.55 1.50
C ALA A 154 23.58 13.97 1.55
N LYS A 155 22.70 13.17 2.16
CA LYS A 155 21.28 13.45 2.29
C LYS A 155 21.03 14.50 3.37
N VAL A 156 20.03 15.34 3.14
CA VAL A 156 19.65 16.44 4.02
C VAL A 156 18.38 16.09 4.78
N TYR A 157 18.41 16.25 6.08
CA TYR A 157 17.30 16.00 6.99
C TYR A 157 16.90 17.32 7.67
N LYS A 158 15.61 17.64 7.63
CA LYS A 158 15.05 18.84 8.25
C LYS A 158 14.74 18.52 9.69
N VAL A 159 15.36 19.27 10.61
CA VAL A 159 15.02 19.26 12.02
C VAL A 159 14.09 20.42 12.30
N SER A 160 13.01 20.15 13.02
CA SER A 160 12.16 21.18 13.65
C SER A 160 11.90 20.75 15.08
N MET A 161 11.99 21.67 16.04
CA MET A 161 11.63 21.42 17.43
C MET A 161 11.29 22.72 18.14
N TYR A 162 10.51 22.63 19.21
CA TYR A 162 10.27 23.73 20.12
C TYR A 162 11.15 23.57 21.35
N ILE A 163 11.79 24.68 21.77
CA ILE A 163 12.71 24.70 22.90
C ILE A 163 12.30 25.82 23.86
N ARG A 164 12.38 25.53 25.16
CA ARG A 164 12.38 26.54 26.23
C ARG A 164 13.50 26.22 27.21
N SER A 165 14.17 27.21 27.77
CA SER A 165 15.21 27.05 28.79
C SER A 165 15.13 28.16 29.82
N SER A 166 15.42 27.83 31.07
CA SER A 166 15.59 28.83 32.14
C SER A 166 17.02 29.38 32.21
N ASP A 167 17.95 28.81 31.46
CA ASP A 167 19.39 29.05 31.59
C ASP A 167 20.06 29.11 30.21
N SER A 168 21.30 29.58 30.17
CA SER A 168 22.11 29.53 28.95
C SER A 168 22.39 28.08 28.58
N MET A 169 22.36 27.76 27.28
CA MET A 169 22.52 26.38 26.84
C MET A 169 23.45 26.26 25.64
N ASP A 170 24.06 25.08 25.56
CA ASP A 170 24.87 24.61 24.43
C ASP A 170 24.37 23.21 24.05
N LEU A 171 23.34 23.18 23.19
CA LEU A 171 22.65 21.95 22.81
C LEU A 171 23.16 21.45 21.46
N THR A 172 23.74 20.26 21.43
CA THR A 172 24.10 19.58 20.19
C THR A 172 23.02 18.59 19.79
N VAL A 173 22.45 18.80 18.61
CA VAL A 173 21.53 17.88 17.93
C VAL A 173 22.34 17.09 16.91
N SER A 174 22.29 15.76 16.98
CA SER A 174 23.09 14.92 16.08
C SER A 174 22.38 13.65 15.63
N LEU A 175 22.73 13.24 14.42
CA LEU A 175 22.46 11.91 13.90
C LEU A 175 23.67 11.03 14.18
N THR A 176 23.46 9.91 14.85
CA THR A 176 24.53 8.95 15.15
C THR A 176 24.13 7.52 14.82
N SER A 177 25.11 6.62 14.72
CA SER A 177 24.84 5.19 14.81
C SER A 177 24.05 4.85 16.09
N SER A 178 23.37 3.71 16.10
CA SER A 178 22.55 3.26 17.23
C SER A 178 23.30 3.18 18.58
N ASP A 179 24.61 2.91 18.54
CA ASP A 179 25.49 2.87 19.70
C ASP A 179 26.09 4.24 20.09
N GLY A 180 25.86 5.28 19.28
CA GLY A 180 26.38 6.63 19.48
C GLY A 180 27.85 6.82 19.12
N LEU A 181 28.55 5.80 18.58
CA LEU A 181 29.99 5.87 18.32
C LEU A 181 30.35 6.59 17.02
N GLN A 182 29.48 6.52 16.01
CA GLN A 182 29.65 7.18 14.73
C GLN A 182 28.75 8.41 14.67
N ASN A 183 29.35 9.60 14.53
CA ASN A 183 28.62 10.83 14.27
C ASN A 183 28.44 11.01 12.75
N LEU A 184 27.19 11.14 12.31
CA LEU A 184 26.82 11.22 10.90
C LEU A 184 26.53 12.67 10.49
N ALA A 185 25.92 13.45 11.38
CA ALA A 185 25.67 14.86 11.24
C ALA A 185 25.46 15.49 12.62
N ALA A 186 25.87 16.74 12.81
CA ALA A 186 25.62 17.47 14.05
C ALA A 186 25.42 18.96 13.78
N TYR A 187 24.57 19.58 14.60
CA TYR A 187 24.37 21.01 14.67
C TYR A 187 24.29 21.43 16.14
N THR A 188 24.97 22.52 16.48
CA THR A 188 25.03 23.02 17.86
C THR A 188 24.30 24.35 17.96
N ILE A 189 23.34 24.40 18.88
CA ILE A 189 22.58 25.59 19.25
C ILE A 189 23.20 26.14 20.52
N THR A 190 23.87 27.28 20.41
CA THR A 190 24.38 28.04 21.55
C THR A 190 23.47 29.24 21.78
N ALA A 191 23.01 29.42 23.02
CA ALA A 191 22.04 30.46 23.34
C ALA A 191 22.21 30.99 24.76
N ASP A 192 21.99 32.29 24.91
CA ASP A 192 21.95 32.94 26.21
C ASP A 192 20.58 32.71 26.89
N LYS A 193 20.51 33.03 28.18
CA LYS A 193 19.31 32.76 29.01
C LYS A 193 18.03 33.41 28.49
N GLU A 194 18.13 34.55 27.80
CA GLU A 194 16.95 35.27 27.30
C GLU A 194 16.44 34.73 25.95
N ASP A 195 17.26 34.02 25.17
CA ASP A 195 16.90 33.58 23.82
C ASP A 195 15.76 32.55 23.81
N PHE A 196 15.73 31.66 24.81
CA PHE A 196 14.76 30.57 24.95
C PHE A 196 13.93 30.66 26.22
N LYS A 197 13.81 31.85 26.80
CA LYS A 197 13.00 32.06 28.01
C LYS A 197 11.52 31.70 27.77
N GLU A 198 11.04 31.96 26.56
CA GLU A 198 9.74 31.51 26.05
C GLU A 198 9.93 30.38 25.03
N TRP A 199 8.88 29.59 24.82
CA TRP A 199 8.88 28.55 23.79
C TRP A 199 9.18 29.12 22.42
N THR A 200 10.22 28.59 21.79
CA THR A 200 10.71 29.07 20.49
C THR A 200 10.90 27.90 19.55
N LYS A 201 10.33 27.99 18.34
CA LYS A 201 10.58 27.04 17.25
C LYS A 201 11.98 27.25 16.71
N VAL A 202 12.74 26.17 16.55
CA VAL A 202 14.01 26.16 15.84
C VAL A 202 13.94 25.19 14.67
N GLU A 203 14.53 25.61 13.55
CA GLU A 203 14.57 24.83 12.32
C GLU A 203 15.96 24.92 11.71
N PHE A 204 16.52 23.78 11.32
CA PHE A 204 17.81 23.70 10.64
C PHE A 204 17.94 22.38 9.88
N ASP A 205 18.88 22.34 8.94
CA ASP A 205 19.15 21.17 8.13
C ASP A 205 20.39 20.43 8.67
N LEU A 206 20.29 19.11 8.79
CA LEU A 206 21.42 18.20 9.03
C LEU A 206 21.77 17.49 7.72
N GLN A 207 22.97 17.72 7.22
CA GLN A 207 23.51 16.97 6.08
C GLN A 207 24.43 15.86 6.59
N SER A 208 24.09 14.61 6.28
CA SER A 208 24.91 13.47 6.69
C SER A 208 26.18 13.35 5.85
N SER A 209 27.33 13.14 6.49
CA SER A 209 28.60 12.89 5.81
C SER A 209 28.80 11.42 5.43
N GLU A 210 28.03 10.51 6.03
CA GLU A 210 28.18 9.06 5.85
C GLU A 210 26.80 8.38 5.79
N ARG A 211 26.79 7.07 5.48
CA ARG A 211 25.58 6.24 5.53
C ARG A 211 25.57 5.34 6.75
N ASN A 212 24.41 5.18 7.37
CA ASN A 212 24.16 4.17 8.40
C ASN A 212 22.66 3.82 8.45
N SER A 213 22.33 2.54 8.25
CA SER A 213 20.96 2.04 8.19
C SER A 213 20.31 1.81 9.55
N ASN A 214 21.07 1.95 10.64
CA ASN A 214 20.62 1.80 12.01
C ASN A 214 21.15 2.94 12.87
N SER A 215 20.50 4.08 12.74
CA SER A 215 20.87 5.34 13.39
C SER A 215 19.82 5.80 14.40
N ARG A 216 20.14 6.87 15.13
CA ARG A 216 19.27 7.55 16.10
C ARG A 216 19.47 9.05 16.03
N LEU A 217 18.48 9.81 16.46
CA LEU A 217 18.59 11.26 16.74
C LEU A 217 18.96 11.43 18.21
N GLN A 218 19.98 12.23 18.53
CA GLN A 218 20.34 12.54 19.92
C GLN A 218 20.44 14.04 20.17
N LEU A 219 20.01 14.45 21.36
CA LEU A 219 20.03 15.80 21.89
C LEU A 219 20.91 15.79 23.14
N THR A 220 22.09 16.41 23.08
CA THR A 220 23.10 16.34 24.15
C THR A 220 23.67 17.70 24.50
N THR A 221 24.05 17.91 25.76
CA THR A 221 24.69 19.12 26.26
C THR A 221 25.75 18.77 27.30
N ARG A 222 26.64 19.73 27.57
CA ARG A 222 27.62 19.69 28.69
C ARG A 222 27.43 20.86 29.66
N THR A 223 26.35 21.62 29.49
CA THR A 223 26.03 22.81 30.27
C THR A 223 24.90 22.47 31.23
N SER A 224 25.10 22.77 32.52
CA SER A 224 24.08 22.58 33.55
C SER A 224 22.90 23.54 33.31
N GLY A 225 21.71 23.11 33.71
CA GLY A 225 20.49 23.89 33.54
C GLY A 225 19.28 23.03 33.19
N ILE A 226 18.15 23.71 32.95
CA ILE A 226 16.89 23.05 32.62
C ILE A 226 16.46 23.46 31.22
N VAL A 227 16.25 22.46 30.36
CA VAL A 227 15.76 22.63 29.00
C VAL A 227 14.49 21.81 28.82
N TRP A 228 13.49 22.39 28.16
CA TRP A 228 12.29 21.71 27.72
C TRP A 228 12.29 21.56 26.20
N PHE A 229 11.79 20.42 25.75
CA PHE A 229 11.61 20.09 24.34
C PHE A 229 10.17 19.71 24.06
N ASP A 230 9.71 20.08 22.87
CA ASP A 230 8.41 19.67 22.35
C ASP A 230 8.44 19.60 20.82
N GLN A 231 7.54 18.79 20.24
CA GLN A 231 7.33 18.62 18.80
C GLN A 231 8.64 18.42 18.01
N VAL A 232 9.48 17.49 18.46
CA VAL A 232 10.78 17.20 17.86
C VAL A 232 10.62 16.35 16.61
N SER A 233 10.78 16.93 15.43
CA SER A 233 10.63 16.28 14.13
C SER A 233 11.95 16.16 13.40
N LEU A 234 12.13 15.06 12.68
CA LEU A 234 13.21 14.85 11.74
C LEU A 234 12.67 14.18 10.48
N MET A 235 12.63 14.90 9.36
CA MET A 235 12.19 14.36 8.07
C MET A 235 13.29 14.48 7.01
N PRO A 236 13.44 13.50 6.10
CA PRO A 236 14.27 13.70 4.92
C PRO A 236 13.70 14.86 4.08
N SER A 237 14.58 15.72 3.55
CA SER A 237 14.15 16.87 2.73
C SER A 237 13.52 16.46 1.40
N ASP A 238 13.81 15.25 0.93
CA ASP A 238 13.42 14.73 -0.36
C ASP A 238 12.38 13.61 -0.19
N THR A 239 11.15 13.99 0.14
CA THR A 239 10.00 13.07 0.21
C THR A 239 9.41 12.82 -1.17
N TYR A 240 8.54 11.82 -1.29
CA TYR A 240 7.82 11.52 -2.53
C TYR A 240 7.00 12.74 -2.95
N MET A 241 7.28 13.25 -4.15
CA MET A 241 6.71 14.50 -4.70
C MET A 241 6.89 15.76 -3.83
N GLY A 242 7.67 15.69 -2.73
CA GLY A 242 7.79 16.76 -1.74
C GLY A 242 6.66 16.82 -0.71
N HIS A 243 5.77 15.83 -0.65
CA HIS A 243 4.55 15.86 0.16
C HIS A 243 4.58 14.93 1.40
N GLY A 244 5.78 14.64 1.92
CA GLY A 244 5.93 14.01 3.24
C GLY A 244 6.00 12.47 3.25
N CYS A 245 5.58 11.79 2.18
CA CYS A 245 5.69 10.33 2.12
C CYS A 245 7.12 9.83 1.84
N ARG A 246 7.47 8.69 2.43
CA ARG A 246 8.73 7.98 2.21
C ARG A 246 8.81 7.47 0.76
N LYS A 247 9.87 7.87 0.05
CA LYS A 247 9.97 7.68 -1.41
C LYS A 247 9.90 6.23 -1.87
N ASP A 248 10.58 5.33 -1.19
CA ASP A 248 10.66 3.93 -1.60
C ASP A 248 9.30 3.22 -1.50
N LEU A 249 8.59 3.39 -0.37
CA LEU A 249 7.25 2.83 -0.18
C LEU A 249 6.21 3.49 -1.10
N ALA A 250 6.21 4.82 -1.23
CA ALA A 250 5.31 5.53 -2.13
C ALA A 250 5.56 5.12 -3.60
N SER A 251 6.81 4.86 -3.99
CA SER A 251 7.13 4.35 -5.34
C SER A 251 6.57 2.95 -5.56
N MET A 252 6.55 2.08 -4.53
CA MET A 252 5.90 0.77 -4.64
C MET A 252 4.40 0.91 -4.88
N LEU A 253 3.73 1.89 -4.27
CA LEU A 253 2.33 2.21 -4.54
C LEU A 253 2.13 2.75 -5.96
N ALA A 254 2.93 3.73 -6.38
CA ALA A 254 2.88 4.30 -7.72
C ALA A 254 3.09 3.23 -8.80
N ASN A 255 3.96 2.26 -8.53
CA ASN A 255 4.19 1.13 -9.42
C ASN A 255 2.93 0.31 -9.65
N LEU A 256 2.04 0.16 -8.66
CA LEU A 256 0.75 -0.53 -8.83
C LEU A 256 -0.24 0.22 -9.74
N LYS A 257 0.02 1.49 -10.07
CA LYS A 257 -0.88 2.38 -10.83
C LYS A 257 -2.33 2.35 -10.30
N PRO A 258 -2.55 2.51 -8.98
CA PRO A 258 -3.88 2.41 -8.41
C PRO A 258 -4.82 3.46 -9.00
N LYS A 259 -6.08 3.09 -9.24
CA LYS A 259 -7.11 4.04 -9.72
C LYS A 259 -7.94 4.64 -8.61
N PHE A 260 -7.87 4.08 -7.42
CA PHE A 260 -8.42 4.68 -6.22
C PHE A 260 -7.54 4.39 -5.00
N LEU A 261 -7.67 5.26 -3.98
CA LEU A 261 -7.12 5.07 -2.65
C LEU A 261 -8.28 5.15 -1.65
N LYS A 262 -8.62 4.04 -1.00
CA LYS A 262 -9.58 4.01 0.12
C LYS A 262 -8.83 4.22 1.43
N PHE A 263 -9.20 5.27 2.18
CA PHE A 263 -8.48 5.70 3.38
C PHE A 263 -9.40 6.44 4.38
N PRO A 264 -8.98 6.63 5.64
CA PRO A 264 -7.89 5.94 6.33
C PRO A 264 -8.44 4.66 6.95
N GLY A 265 -9.07 3.81 6.14
CA GLY A 265 -10.22 2.97 6.48
C GLY A 265 -10.02 1.86 7.51
N GLY A 266 -10.83 0.82 7.37
CA GLY A 266 -10.79 -0.33 8.26
C GLY A 266 -11.24 0.04 9.67
N ASN A 267 -10.64 -0.63 10.63
CA ASN A 267 -10.99 -0.43 12.04
C ASN A 267 -10.34 0.84 12.61
N TYR A 268 -9.30 1.40 11.99
CA TYR A 268 -8.62 2.63 12.45
C TYR A 268 -9.57 3.84 12.51
N VAL A 269 -10.46 4.01 11.52
CA VAL A 269 -11.48 5.08 11.53
C VAL A 269 -12.45 4.97 12.71
N MET A 270 -12.70 3.74 13.17
CA MET A 270 -13.69 3.45 14.22
C MET A 270 -13.11 3.53 15.63
N GLY A 271 -11.91 2.99 15.82
CA GLY A 271 -11.39 2.64 17.14
C GLY A 271 -12.14 1.46 17.79
N ASN A 272 -11.58 0.91 18.87
CA ASN A 272 -12.35 0.09 19.81
C ASN A 272 -13.33 0.96 20.59
N TYR A 273 -12.97 2.21 20.89
CA TYR A 273 -13.80 3.22 21.55
C TYR A 273 -13.78 4.53 20.77
N LEU A 274 -14.89 5.29 20.80
CA LEU A 274 -15.04 6.55 20.05
C LEU A 274 -14.02 7.62 20.46
N SER A 275 -13.49 7.54 21.68
CA SER A 275 -12.42 8.41 22.15
C SER A 275 -11.09 8.22 21.41
N ASN A 276 -10.91 7.08 20.75
CA ASN A 276 -9.72 6.68 20.01
C ASN A 276 -10.01 6.52 18.51
N ALA A 277 -11.16 7.01 18.05
CA ALA A 277 -11.51 7.03 16.64
C ALA A 277 -10.75 8.14 15.91
N PHE A 278 -10.32 7.89 14.67
CA PHE A 278 -9.73 8.92 13.82
C PHE A 278 -10.67 10.13 13.62
N ARG A 279 -10.18 11.33 13.89
CA ARG A 279 -10.90 12.61 13.74
C ARG A 279 -10.26 13.46 12.66
N TRP A 280 -10.82 13.44 11.44
CA TRP A 280 -10.21 14.11 10.29
C TRP A 280 -9.87 15.59 10.55
N SER A 281 -10.74 16.30 11.28
CA SER A 281 -10.59 17.73 11.60
C SER A 281 -9.45 18.01 12.58
N GLU A 282 -9.01 17.02 13.35
CA GLU A 282 -7.84 17.08 14.23
C GLU A 282 -6.55 16.69 13.50
N THR A 283 -6.64 16.26 12.24
CA THR A 283 -5.51 15.84 11.39
C THR A 283 -5.16 16.83 10.29
N VAL A 284 -5.72 18.04 10.33
CA VAL A 284 -5.44 19.12 9.37
C VAL A 284 -4.87 20.33 10.10
N GLY A 285 -4.23 21.24 9.36
CA GLY A 285 -3.50 22.37 9.94
C GLY A 285 -2.07 22.00 10.38
N PRO A 286 -1.42 22.90 11.16
CA PRO A 286 -0.06 22.73 11.62
C PRO A 286 0.15 21.42 12.37
N TRP A 287 1.25 20.73 12.08
CA TRP A 287 1.55 19.41 12.63
C TRP A 287 1.76 19.44 14.14
N GLU A 288 2.38 20.51 14.65
CA GLU A 288 2.61 20.74 16.07
C GLU A 288 1.31 20.91 16.90
N GLU A 289 0.16 21.12 16.24
CA GLU A 289 -1.15 21.28 16.90
C GLU A 289 -2.04 20.04 16.79
N ARG A 290 -1.61 19.02 16.04
CA ARG A 290 -2.36 17.76 15.89
C ARG A 290 -2.17 16.92 17.16
N PRO A 291 -3.26 16.54 17.86
CA PRO A 291 -3.17 15.81 19.13
C PRO A 291 -2.65 14.38 18.99
N GLY A 292 -2.76 13.80 17.79
CA GLY A 292 -2.64 12.36 17.61
C GLY A 292 -3.71 11.60 18.39
N HIS A 293 -3.60 10.28 18.41
CA HIS A 293 -4.40 9.45 19.31
C HIS A 293 -3.77 8.07 19.51
N PHE A 294 -4.27 7.35 20.52
CA PHE A 294 -3.94 5.95 20.67
C PHE A 294 -4.79 5.11 19.72
N ASN A 295 -4.15 4.49 18.74
CA ASN A 295 -4.78 3.49 17.87
C ASN A 295 -4.99 2.21 18.69
N ASP A 296 -6.11 2.16 19.41
CA ASP A 296 -6.43 1.09 20.35
C ASP A 296 -6.80 -0.24 19.67
N VAL A 297 -7.10 -0.21 18.37
CA VAL A 297 -7.35 -1.41 17.56
C VAL A 297 -6.04 -2.16 17.34
N TRP A 298 -4.99 -1.44 16.94
CA TRP A 298 -3.71 -2.04 16.54
C TRP A 298 -2.62 -1.91 17.62
N GLY A 299 -2.87 -1.13 18.66
CA GLY A 299 -2.12 -1.12 19.91
C GLY A 299 -0.82 -0.30 19.86
N TYR A 300 -0.86 0.87 19.24
CA TYR A 300 0.25 1.84 19.24
C TYR A 300 -0.26 3.29 19.11
N TRP A 301 0.59 4.26 19.42
CA TRP A 301 0.27 5.68 19.30
C TRP A 301 0.53 6.18 17.88
N THR A 302 -0.34 7.04 17.37
CA THR A 302 -0.17 7.78 16.11
C THR A 302 -0.16 9.28 16.42
N ASP A 303 0.75 10.02 15.79
CA ASP A 303 0.80 11.48 15.87
C ASP A 303 -0.14 12.15 14.85
N ASP A 304 -0.82 11.35 14.02
CA ASP A 304 -1.69 11.77 12.93
C ASP A 304 -1.02 12.77 11.96
N GLY A 305 0.29 12.59 11.76
CA GLY A 305 1.07 13.32 10.76
C GLY A 305 0.62 12.99 9.33
N LEU A 306 0.29 11.74 9.05
CA LEU A 306 -0.40 11.32 7.82
C LEU A 306 -1.91 11.50 8.02
N GLY A 307 -2.38 12.74 7.85
CA GLY A 307 -3.75 13.16 8.10
C GLY A 307 -4.63 13.19 6.84
N PHE A 308 -5.83 13.75 7.00
CA PHE A 308 -6.83 13.82 5.92
C PHE A 308 -6.31 14.55 4.67
N PHE A 309 -5.60 15.67 4.86
CA PHE A 309 -4.99 16.42 3.77
C PHE A 309 -3.91 15.59 3.06
N GLU A 310 -3.02 14.96 3.82
CA GLU A 310 -1.91 14.20 3.25
C GLU A 310 -2.39 12.97 2.47
N PHE A 311 -3.49 12.31 2.87
CA PHE A 311 -4.10 11.24 2.08
C PHE A 311 -4.76 11.73 0.77
N LEU A 312 -5.43 12.88 0.80
CA LEU A 312 -5.99 13.48 -0.41
C LEU A 312 -4.86 13.86 -1.40
N GLN A 313 -3.77 14.45 -0.88
CA GLN A 313 -2.58 14.75 -1.67
C GLN A 313 -1.92 13.48 -2.24
N LEU A 314 -1.79 12.42 -1.43
CA LEU A 314 -1.25 11.14 -1.88
C LEU A 314 -2.11 10.53 -3.01
N ALA A 315 -3.44 10.64 -2.93
CA ALA A 315 -4.33 10.18 -3.99
C ALA A 315 -4.04 10.93 -5.31
N GLU A 316 -3.88 12.26 -5.27
CA GLU A 316 -3.50 13.06 -6.44
C GLU A 316 -2.12 12.69 -6.99
N ASP A 317 -1.12 12.54 -6.12
CA ASP A 317 0.25 12.18 -6.50
C ASP A 317 0.34 10.80 -7.17
N LEU A 318 -0.57 9.89 -6.82
CA LEU A 318 -0.71 8.56 -7.43
C LEU A 318 -1.61 8.56 -8.68
N GLY A 319 -2.28 9.67 -8.99
CA GLY A 319 -3.30 9.74 -10.04
C GLY A 319 -4.53 8.88 -9.75
N ALA A 320 -4.85 8.71 -8.46
CA ALA A 320 -5.91 7.86 -7.95
C ALA A 320 -7.10 8.70 -7.43
N CYS A 321 -8.31 8.17 -7.54
CA CYS A 321 -9.49 8.77 -6.92
C CYS A 321 -9.51 8.50 -5.41
N PRO A 322 -9.65 9.51 -4.54
CA PRO A 322 -9.83 9.28 -3.10
C PRO A 322 -11.22 8.68 -2.80
N VAL A 323 -11.25 7.67 -1.93
CA VAL A 323 -12.46 7.09 -1.33
C VAL A 323 -12.34 7.27 0.18
N TRP A 324 -13.04 8.26 0.73
CA TRP A 324 -12.92 8.61 2.14
C TRP A 324 -13.82 7.75 3.02
N VAL A 325 -13.25 7.06 3.99
CA VAL A 325 -13.96 6.31 5.03
C VAL A 325 -14.22 7.22 6.22
N VAL A 326 -15.49 7.40 6.57
CA VAL A 326 -15.90 8.30 7.65
C VAL A 326 -16.32 7.52 8.89
N ASN A 327 -16.08 8.10 10.06
CA ASN A 327 -16.69 7.61 11.29
C ASN A 327 -18.17 8.04 11.31
N ASP A 328 -19.07 7.07 11.30
CA ASP A 328 -20.53 7.27 11.22
C ASP A 328 -21.20 7.33 12.62
N GLY A 329 -20.41 7.64 13.65
CA GLY A 329 -20.86 7.64 15.04
C GLY A 329 -20.78 6.27 15.72
N ALA A 330 -19.91 5.39 15.25
CA ALA A 330 -19.68 4.08 15.84
C ALA A 330 -18.19 3.80 16.08
N SER A 331 -17.92 3.00 17.10
CA SER A 331 -16.67 2.27 17.31
C SER A 331 -16.99 0.78 17.33
N ARG A 332 -15.98 -0.10 17.46
CA ARG A 332 -16.26 -1.55 17.59
C ARG A 332 -17.13 -1.91 18.80
N ASN A 333 -17.14 -1.07 19.85
CA ASN A 333 -17.85 -1.33 21.10
C ASN A 333 -18.95 -0.29 21.43
N GLU A 334 -19.00 0.83 20.73
CA GLU A 334 -19.89 1.96 21.04
C GLU A 334 -20.66 2.42 19.81
N GLN A 335 -21.83 3.00 20.04
CA GLN A 335 -22.65 3.63 18.99
C GLN A 335 -23.35 4.86 19.55
N VAL A 336 -23.29 5.96 18.81
CA VAL A 336 -23.99 7.20 19.14
C VAL A 336 -25.47 7.04 18.79
N PRO A 337 -26.38 7.28 19.76
CA PRO A 337 -27.81 7.26 19.49
C PRO A 337 -28.19 8.24 18.39
N SER A 338 -29.15 7.84 17.55
CA SER A 338 -29.59 8.67 16.43
C SER A 338 -30.11 10.05 16.84
N ALA A 339 -30.59 10.21 18.08
CA ALA A 339 -31.04 11.49 18.61
C ALA A 339 -29.91 12.54 18.75
N THR A 340 -28.65 12.09 18.86
CA THR A 340 -27.49 12.96 19.10
C THR A 340 -26.42 12.89 18.00
N ILE A 341 -26.69 12.20 16.89
CA ILE A 341 -25.72 12.00 15.79
C ILE A 341 -25.44 13.26 14.96
N ALA A 342 -26.22 14.34 15.14
CA ALA A 342 -26.14 15.55 14.31
C ALA A 342 -24.74 16.18 14.25
N ALA A 343 -23.95 16.09 15.32
CA ALA A 343 -22.58 16.61 15.35
C ALA A 343 -21.66 15.83 14.38
N PHE A 344 -21.77 14.50 14.34
CA PHE A 344 -20.99 13.67 13.42
C PHE A 344 -21.42 13.89 11.97
N VAL A 345 -22.73 14.05 11.72
CA VAL A 345 -23.24 14.40 10.38
C VAL A 345 -22.65 15.72 9.90
N LYS A 346 -22.60 16.73 10.77
CA LYS A 346 -21.97 18.01 10.44
C LYS A 346 -20.46 17.84 10.19
N ASP A 347 -19.76 17.12 11.05
CA ASP A 347 -18.32 16.88 10.92
C ASP A 347 -17.96 16.23 9.58
N VAL A 348 -18.75 15.27 9.10
CA VAL A 348 -18.56 14.67 7.76
C VAL A 348 -18.80 15.69 6.64
N VAL A 349 -19.87 16.48 6.70
CA VAL A 349 -20.15 17.51 5.67
C VAL A 349 -19.05 18.59 5.66
N ASP A 350 -18.54 18.95 6.83
CA ASP A 350 -17.40 19.86 7.01
C ASP A 350 -16.13 19.28 6.37
N GLY A 351 -15.87 17.98 6.50
CA GLY A 351 -14.74 17.32 5.82
C GLY A 351 -14.88 17.31 4.30
N ILE A 352 -16.10 17.20 3.79
CA ILE A 352 -16.35 17.38 2.35
C ILE A 352 -16.13 18.84 1.93
N ASP A 353 -16.53 19.83 2.74
CA ASP A 353 -16.24 21.24 2.50
C ASP A 353 -14.73 21.54 2.54
N PHE A 354 -13.98 20.88 3.44
CA PHE A 354 -12.51 20.93 3.42
C PHE A 354 -11.97 20.44 2.08
N ALA A 355 -12.41 19.27 1.62
CA ALA A 355 -11.89 18.66 0.39
C ALA A 355 -12.35 19.39 -0.88
N ARG A 356 -13.61 19.82 -0.96
CA ARG A 356 -14.26 20.29 -2.20
C ARG A 356 -14.75 21.74 -2.19
N GLY A 357 -14.85 22.36 -1.02
CA GLY A 357 -15.40 23.70 -0.86
C GLY A 357 -14.55 24.77 -1.55
N ASP A 358 -15.18 25.90 -1.89
CA ASP A 358 -14.48 27.09 -2.39
C ASP A 358 -13.51 27.62 -1.32
N PRO A 359 -12.35 28.19 -1.69
CA PRO A 359 -11.41 28.78 -0.73
C PRO A 359 -12.00 29.83 0.23
N GLY A 360 -13.17 30.40 -0.06
CA GLY A 360 -13.90 31.31 0.83
C GLY A 360 -14.81 30.64 1.86
N THR A 361 -15.02 29.32 1.80
CA THR A 361 -15.80 28.60 2.81
C THR A 361 -14.98 28.34 4.07
N SER A 362 -15.67 27.97 5.17
CA SER A 362 -15.02 27.78 6.46
C SER A 362 -13.90 26.74 6.37
N TRP A 363 -14.14 25.61 5.71
CA TRP A 363 -13.14 24.55 5.62
C TRP A 363 -12.34 24.57 4.31
N GLY A 364 -12.91 25.08 3.22
CA GLY A 364 -12.16 25.34 1.99
C GLY A 364 -11.02 26.34 2.19
N SER A 365 -11.20 27.33 3.07
CA SER A 365 -10.13 28.26 3.45
C SER A 365 -8.98 27.61 4.21
N VAL A 366 -9.26 26.58 5.03
CA VAL A 366 -8.23 25.81 5.74
C VAL A 366 -7.40 25.01 4.73
N ARG A 367 -8.04 24.31 3.78
CA ARG A 367 -7.34 23.62 2.69
C ARG A 367 -6.45 24.56 1.87
N ALA A 368 -6.99 25.73 1.51
CA ALA A 368 -6.24 26.74 0.77
C ALA A 368 -5.03 27.28 1.57
N ALA A 369 -5.19 27.51 2.88
CA ALA A 369 -4.10 27.95 3.75
C ALA A 369 -3.01 26.88 3.93
N MET A 370 -3.36 25.60 3.81
CA MET A 370 -2.42 24.48 3.78
C MET A 370 -1.69 24.33 2.42
N GLY A 371 -1.93 25.25 1.48
CA GLY A 371 -1.20 25.31 0.20
C GLY A 371 -1.92 24.69 -0.99
N HIS A 372 -3.17 24.22 -0.82
CA HIS A 372 -3.96 23.61 -1.91
C HIS A 372 -5.31 24.33 -2.09
N PRO A 373 -5.35 25.43 -2.85
CA PRO A 373 -6.59 26.18 -3.03
C PRO A 373 -7.62 25.45 -3.91
N GLU A 374 -7.20 24.54 -4.78
CA GLU A 374 -8.14 23.85 -5.68
C GLU A 374 -8.90 22.72 -4.95
N PRO A 375 -10.15 22.44 -5.31
CA PRO A 375 -10.88 21.28 -4.80
C PRO A 375 -10.22 19.95 -5.15
N PHE A 376 -10.09 19.05 -4.18
CA PHE A 376 -9.76 17.64 -4.43
C PHE A 376 -10.92 16.89 -5.12
N GLN A 377 -10.61 15.84 -5.88
CA GLN A 377 -11.61 15.01 -6.58
C GLN A 377 -12.28 13.96 -5.67
N LEU A 378 -12.80 14.37 -4.52
CA LEU A 378 -13.49 13.48 -3.57
C LEU A 378 -14.91 13.12 -4.06
N ASN A 379 -15.00 12.05 -4.83
CA ASN A 379 -16.26 11.60 -5.44
C ASN A 379 -16.94 10.44 -4.70
N TYR A 380 -16.24 9.81 -3.75
CA TYR A 380 -16.71 8.60 -3.06
C TYR A 380 -16.52 8.72 -1.54
N ILE A 381 -17.56 8.35 -0.80
CA ILE A 381 -17.54 8.27 0.66
C ILE A 381 -18.01 6.88 1.10
N SER A 382 -17.25 6.23 1.97
CA SER A 382 -17.61 5.01 2.67
C SER A 382 -18.15 5.32 4.05
N MET A 383 -19.41 4.96 4.28
CA MET A 383 -20.11 5.23 5.54
C MET A 383 -19.84 4.15 6.57
N GLY A 384 -18.78 4.34 7.36
CA GLY A 384 -18.26 3.31 8.25
C GLY A 384 -17.46 2.24 7.50
N ASN A 385 -17.30 1.09 8.15
CA ASN A 385 -16.54 -0.07 7.71
C ASN A 385 -17.36 -1.40 7.76
N GLN A 386 -17.88 -1.82 8.92
CA GLN A 386 -18.57 -3.11 9.14
C GLN A 386 -19.72 -3.09 10.18
N GLU A 387 -20.42 -1.97 10.31
CA GLU A 387 -21.33 -1.66 11.44
C GLU A 387 -22.79 -1.97 11.16
N CYS A 388 -23.11 -2.53 9.99
CA CYS A 388 -24.48 -2.70 9.52
C CYS A 388 -25.43 -3.38 10.54
N SER A 389 -24.87 -4.27 11.36
CA SER A 389 -25.59 -5.02 12.39
C SER A 389 -25.90 -4.20 13.65
N MET A 390 -25.28 -3.04 13.84
CA MET A 390 -25.49 -2.18 14.99
C MET A 390 -26.88 -1.54 15.00
N HIS A 391 -27.41 -1.33 16.19
CA HIS A 391 -28.80 -0.92 16.40
C HIS A 391 -29.15 0.42 15.72
N TYR A 392 -28.27 1.41 15.83
CA TYR A 392 -28.51 2.76 15.30
C TYR A 392 -28.02 2.96 13.86
N TYR A 393 -27.23 2.04 13.28
CA TYR A 393 -26.56 2.23 11.99
C TYR A 393 -27.50 2.73 10.90
N LYS A 394 -28.61 2.02 10.67
CA LYS A 394 -29.54 2.33 9.58
C LYS A 394 -30.17 3.73 9.72
N GLU A 395 -30.57 4.11 10.92
CA GLU A 395 -31.14 5.44 11.14
C GLU A 395 -30.09 6.54 11.02
N ASN A 396 -28.88 6.30 11.54
CA ASN A 396 -27.75 7.22 11.41
C ASN A 396 -27.37 7.39 9.93
N TYR A 397 -27.18 6.29 9.20
CA TYR A 397 -26.86 6.26 7.78
C TYR A 397 -27.80 7.15 6.96
N ARG A 398 -29.13 7.07 7.16
CA ARG A 398 -30.09 7.94 6.45
C ARG A 398 -29.85 9.43 6.71
N LYS A 399 -29.43 9.81 7.91
CA LYS A 399 -29.14 11.21 8.27
C LYS A 399 -27.87 11.69 7.58
N PHE A 400 -26.81 10.88 7.56
CA PHE A 400 -25.60 11.16 6.78
C PHE A 400 -25.91 11.24 5.29
N TYR A 401 -26.56 10.22 4.72
CA TYR A 401 -26.93 10.16 3.31
C TYR A 401 -27.72 11.40 2.89
N SER A 402 -28.76 11.76 3.65
CA SER A 402 -29.59 12.93 3.34
C SER A 402 -28.79 14.24 3.39
N ALA A 403 -27.93 14.42 4.39
CA ALA A 403 -27.11 15.62 4.53
C ALA A 403 -26.05 15.73 3.42
N ILE A 404 -25.36 14.62 3.11
CA ILE A 404 -24.36 14.58 2.04
C ILE A 404 -25.01 14.85 0.70
N LYS A 405 -26.11 14.15 0.36
CA LYS A 405 -26.79 14.35 -0.93
C LYS A 405 -27.44 15.73 -1.07
N ALA A 406 -27.84 16.37 0.03
CA ALA A 406 -28.35 17.74 -0.01
C ALA A 406 -27.27 18.77 -0.36
N SER A 407 -26.04 18.56 0.12
CA SER A 407 -24.92 19.49 -0.10
C SER A 407 -24.10 19.15 -1.36
N TYR A 408 -23.92 17.85 -1.63
CA TYR A 408 -23.05 17.28 -2.67
C TYR A 408 -23.77 16.09 -3.35
N PRO A 409 -24.80 16.35 -4.17
CA PRO A 409 -25.65 15.29 -4.75
C PRO A 409 -24.90 14.32 -5.68
N ASP A 410 -23.74 14.72 -6.18
CA ASP A 410 -22.88 13.97 -7.10
C ASP A 410 -21.98 12.94 -6.40
N ILE A 411 -21.72 13.09 -5.09
CA ILE A 411 -20.90 12.13 -4.32
C ILE A 411 -21.60 10.78 -4.26
N LYS A 412 -20.89 9.72 -4.62
CA LYS A 412 -21.35 8.34 -4.47
C LYS A 412 -21.10 7.86 -3.04
N ILE A 413 -22.14 7.32 -2.41
CA ILE A 413 -22.09 6.83 -1.03
C ILE A 413 -22.06 5.30 -1.04
N ILE A 414 -21.01 4.75 -0.44
CA ILE A 414 -20.80 3.33 -0.21
C ILE A 414 -21.37 2.96 1.17
N SER A 415 -22.22 1.95 1.21
CA SER A 415 -22.80 1.39 2.43
C SER A 415 -21.95 0.22 2.96
N SER A 416 -21.72 0.17 4.28
CA SER A 416 -21.13 -1.00 4.97
C SER A 416 -22.10 -2.19 5.06
N CYS A 417 -23.37 -1.99 4.73
CA CYS A 417 -24.34 -3.07 4.67
C CYS A 417 -24.32 -3.82 3.34
N ASP A 418 -24.65 -5.11 3.40
CA ASP A 418 -24.88 -5.95 2.23
C ASP A 418 -25.96 -5.39 1.28
N ARG A 419 -25.82 -5.73 -0.01
CA ARG A 419 -26.76 -5.41 -1.09
C ARG A 419 -28.23 -5.62 -0.73
N SER A 420 -28.55 -6.68 0.01
CA SER A 420 -29.92 -7.07 0.36
C SER A 420 -30.63 -6.05 1.25
N THR A 421 -29.88 -5.19 1.92
CA THR A 421 -30.40 -4.13 2.80
C THR A 421 -30.79 -2.86 2.04
N ILE A 422 -30.29 -2.70 0.82
CA ILE A 422 -30.46 -1.47 0.03
C ILE A 422 -31.86 -1.43 -0.55
N SER A 423 -32.52 -0.30 -0.37
CA SER A 423 -33.90 -0.09 -0.80
C SER A 423 -34.17 1.40 -1.00
N PRO A 424 -35.33 1.81 -1.56
CA PRO A 424 -35.67 3.24 -1.66
C PRO A 424 -35.69 4.00 -0.33
N VAL A 425 -35.85 3.29 0.81
CA VAL A 425 -35.81 3.88 2.16
C VAL A 425 -34.43 3.78 2.83
N GLU A 426 -33.53 2.98 2.26
CA GLU A 426 -32.11 2.82 2.64
C GLU A 426 -31.25 2.90 1.38
N PRO A 427 -31.18 4.09 0.73
CA PRO A 427 -30.54 4.22 -0.56
C PRO A 427 -29.01 4.19 -0.40
N ALA A 428 -28.31 3.48 -1.27
CA ALA A 428 -26.86 3.53 -1.39
C ALA A 428 -26.47 3.44 -2.87
N ASP A 429 -25.38 4.10 -3.27
CA ASP A 429 -24.89 4.06 -4.64
C ASP A 429 -24.05 2.79 -4.88
N LEU A 430 -23.36 2.32 -3.84
CA LEU A 430 -22.50 1.14 -3.82
C LEU A 430 -22.60 0.43 -2.45
N TYR A 431 -22.11 -0.81 -2.38
CA TYR A 431 -22.03 -1.56 -1.12
C TYR A 431 -20.70 -2.28 -0.97
N ASP A 432 -20.20 -2.34 0.26
CA ASP A 432 -18.90 -2.91 0.55
C ASP A 432 -18.95 -4.43 0.78
N VAL A 433 -17.87 -5.11 0.40
CA VAL A 433 -17.68 -6.56 0.50
C VAL A 433 -16.24 -6.84 0.94
N HIS A 434 -16.11 -7.57 2.05
CA HIS A 434 -14.82 -7.95 2.62
C HIS A 434 -14.64 -9.47 2.52
N VAL A 435 -13.47 -9.94 2.06
CA VAL A 435 -13.20 -11.36 1.81
C VAL A 435 -11.85 -11.78 2.38
N TYR A 436 -11.86 -12.43 3.54
CA TYR A 436 -10.69 -13.03 4.18
C TYR A 436 -10.88 -14.54 4.32
N THR A 437 -10.05 -15.34 3.66
CA THR A 437 -10.23 -16.80 3.64
C THR A 437 -8.96 -17.59 3.25
N SER A 438 -9.01 -18.92 3.15
CA SER A 438 -7.91 -19.76 2.65
C SER A 438 -7.74 -19.70 1.12
N SER A 439 -6.59 -20.09 0.56
CA SER A 439 -6.38 -20.03 -0.90
C SER A 439 -7.39 -20.88 -1.67
N GLY A 440 -7.74 -22.06 -1.15
CA GLY A 440 -8.71 -22.94 -1.80
C GLY A 440 -10.11 -22.34 -1.89
N ASP A 441 -10.57 -21.69 -0.81
CA ASP A 441 -11.86 -21.00 -0.79
C ASP A 441 -11.81 -19.72 -1.64
N MET A 442 -10.73 -18.94 -1.56
CA MET A 442 -10.53 -17.75 -2.41
C MET A 442 -10.59 -18.10 -3.89
N PHE A 443 -9.91 -19.17 -4.32
CA PHE A 443 -9.99 -19.68 -5.69
C PHE A 443 -11.45 -20.00 -6.09
N SER A 444 -12.21 -20.65 -5.20
CA SER A 444 -13.62 -20.99 -5.43
C SER A 444 -14.52 -19.76 -5.58
N LYS A 445 -14.12 -18.61 -5.02
CA LYS A 445 -14.81 -17.32 -5.16
C LYS A 445 -14.54 -16.61 -6.48
N SER A 446 -13.74 -17.18 -7.39
CA SER A 446 -13.62 -16.65 -8.76
C SER A 446 -14.97 -16.52 -9.49
N SER A 447 -16.01 -17.24 -9.08
CA SER A 447 -17.39 -17.12 -9.59
C SER A 447 -18.35 -16.40 -8.63
N MET A 448 -17.85 -15.70 -7.60
CA MET A 448 -18.67 -15.12 -6.52
C MET A 448 -19.75 -14.17 -7.03
N PHE A 449 -19.48 -13.41 -8.10
CA PHE A 449 -20.39 -12.42 -8.65
C PHE A 449 -21.14 -12.87 -9.91
N ASP A 450 -20.90 -14.09 -10.41
CA ASP A 450 -21.46 -14.60 -11.67
C ASP A 450 -23.01 -14.56 -11.67
N SER A 451 -23.62 -14.81 -10.52
CA SER A 451 -25.08 -14.82 -10.34
C SER A 451 -25.66 -13.53 -9.73
N THR A 452 -24.82 -12.50 -9.51
CA THR A 452 -25.28 -11.23 -8.92
C THR A 452 -26.26 -10.52 -9.85
N PRO A 453 -27.45 -10.07 -9.39
CA PRO A 453 -28.38 -9.34 -10.24
C PRO A 453 -27.76 -8.04 -10.78
N ARG A 454 -27.81 -7.82 -12.11
CA ARG A 454 -27.25 -6.63 -12.78
C ARG A 454 -28.09 -5.36 -12.69
N GLY A 455 -29.25 -5.42 -12.05
CA GLY A 455 -30.06 -4.24 -11.71
C GLY A 455 -29.86 -3.84 -10.25
N GLY A 456 -29.34 -2.64 -9.98
CA GLY A 456 -29.11 -2.10 -8.63
C GLY A 456 -27.66 -1.62 -8.42
N PRO A 457 -27.26 -1.25 -7.19
CA PRO A 457 -25.91 -0.76 -6.90
C PRO A 457 -24.84 -1.84 -7.15
N LYS A 458 -23.63 -1.44 -7.53
CA LYS A 458 -22.50 -2.36 -7.67
C LYS A 458 -21.80 -2.59 -6.32
N ALA A 459 -21.03 -3.67 -6.22
CA ALA A 459 -20.15 -3.92 -5.10
C ALA A 459 -18.86 -3.10 -5.21
N ILE A 460 -18.30 -2.72 -4.08
CA ILE A 460 -16.87 -2.47 -3.90
C ILE A 460 -16.32 -3.63 -3.07
N VAL A 461 -15.30 -4.31 -3.56
CA VAL A 461 -14.57 -5.34 -2.79
C VAL A 461 -13.38 -4.66 -2.14
N SER A 462 -13.63 -3.86 -1.11
CA SER A 462 -12.61 -2.95 -0.59
C SER A 462 -11.48 -3.65 0.18
N GLU A 463 -11.75 -4.86 0.67
CA GLU A 463 -10.79 -5.66 1.40
C GLU A 463 -10.86 -7.12 0.93
N TYR A 464 -9.76 -7.62 0.38
CA TYR A 464 -9.58 -9.06 0.22
C TYR A 464 -8.15 -9.47 0.55
N ALA A 465 -8.00 -10.64 1.15
CA ALA A 465 -6.72 -11.34 1.27
C ALA A 465 -6.94 -12.82 1.58
N VAL A 466 -5.98 -13.63 1.19
CA VAL A 466 -5.85 -14.98 1.71
C VAL A 466 -5.21 -14.93 3.10
N THR A 467 -5.94 -15.37 4.12
CA THR A 467 -5.53 -15.36 5.55
C THR A 467 -5.52 -16.76 6.18
N GLY A 468 -5.75 -17.81 5.37
CA GLY A 468 -5.69 -19.20 5.85
C GLY A 468 -4.28 -19.65 6.26
N ASN A 469 -4.15 -20.90 6.75
CA ASN A 469 -2.86 -21.51 7.10
C ASN A 469 -1.87 -21.62 5.93
N ASP A 470 -2.33 -21.34 4.71
CA ASP A 470 -1.58 -21.30 3.48
C ASP A 470 -1.11 -19.91 3.04
N ALA A 471 -1.57 -18.86 3.71
CA ALA A 471 -1.17 -17.48 3.49
C ALA A 471 0.32 -17.23 3.77
N GLY A 472 0.82 -17.79 4.89
CA GLY A 472 2.17 -17.49 5.38
C GLY A 472 2.37 -15.97 5.58
N ARG A 473 3.53 -15.44 5.19
CA ARG A 473 3.77 -13.98 5.08
C ARG A 473 3.33 -13.39 3.74
N GLY A 474 2.74 -14.21 2.87
CA GLY A 474 2.48 -13.92 1.47
C GLY A 474 3.12 -14.98 0.60
N THR A 475 2.43 -16.11 0.41
CA THR A 475 2.92 -17.22 -0.41
C THR A 475 2.50 -17.11 -1.88
N LEU A 476 3.18 -17.85 -2.75
CA LEU A 476 2.74 -18.02 -4.14
C LEU A 476 1.30 -18.54 -4.23
N VAL A 477 0.91 -19.55 -3.45
CA VAL A 477 -0.45 -20.12 -3.52
C VAL A 477 -1.53 -19.10 -3.15
N ALA A 478 -1.26 -18.24 -2.16
CA ALA A 478 -2.15 -17.15 -1.79
C ALA A 478 -2.33 -16.16 -2.96
N ALA A 479 -1.21 -15.70 -3.55
CA ALA A 479 -1.23 -14.79 -4.69
C ALA A 479 -1.97 -15.37 -5.91
N LEU A 480 -1.77 -16.66 -6.20
CA LEU A 480 -2.47 -17.33 -7.30
C LEU A 480 -3.99 -17.44 -7.06
N ALA A 481 -4.41 -17.72 -5.83
CA ALA A 481 -5.83 -17.76 -5.50
C ALA A 481 -6.50 -16.39 -5.57
N GLU A 482 -5.80 -15.35 -5.09
CA GLU A 482 -6.24 -13.95 -5.22
C GLU A 482 -6.34 -13.54 -6.70
N ALA A 483 -5.38 -13.94 -7.55
CA ALA A 483 -5.47 -13.71 -8.99
C ALA A 483 -6.73 -14.35 -9.61
N ALA A 484 -7.10 -15.56 -9.16
CA ALA A 484 -8.32 -16.23 -9.60
C ALA A 484 -9.55 -15.40 -9.26
N PHE A 485 -9.57 -14.89 -8.04
CA PHE A 485 -10.63 -14.03 -7.53
C PHE A 485 -10.71 -12.73 -8.34
N LEU A 486 -9.58 -12.05 -8.58
CA LEU A 486 -9.53 -10.82 -9.37
C LEU A 486 -9.95 -11.02 -10.83
N ILE A 487 -9.55 -12.11 -11.48
CA ILE A 487 -10.09 -12.47 -12.81
C ILE A 487 -11.60 -12.65 -12.74
N GLY A 488 -12.10 -13.25 -11.66
CA GLY A 488 -13.53 -13.31 -11.34
C GLY A 488 -14.19 -11.94 -11.28
N LEU A 489 -13.57 -10.98 -10.60
CA LEU A 489 -14.07 -9.60 -10.50
C LEU A 489 -14.04 -8.89 -11.85
N GLU A 490 -12.99 -9.05 -12.66
CA GLU A 490 -12.91 -8.49 -14.02
C GLU A 490 -14.08 -8.95 -14.89
N ARG A 491 -14.35 -10.27 -14.90
CA ARG A 491 -15.47 -10.86 -15.65
C ARG A 491 -16.83 -10.33 -15.20
N ASN A 492 -16.93 -9.85 -13.97
CA ASN A 492 -18.13 -9.33 -13.34
C ASN A 492 -18.05 -7.81 -13.06
N SER A 493 -17.27 -7.08 -13.86
CA SER A 493 -17.06 -5.62 -13.73
C SER A 493 -18.32 -4.78 -14.00
N ASP A 494 -19.39 -5.41 -14.47
CA ASP A 494 -20.74 -4.85 -14.56
C ASP A 494 -21.48 -4.90 -13.21
N ALA A 495 -21.07 -5.78 -12.29
CA ALA A 495 -21.60 -5.90 -10.93
C ALA A 495 -20.64 -5.38 -9.84
N VAL A 496 -19.35 -5.18 -10.17
CA VAL A 496 -18.29 -4.73 -9.25
C VAL A 496 -17.68 -3.44 -9.79
N GLU A 497 -17.56 -2.41 -8.96
CA GLU A 497 -17.04 -1.09 -9.32
C GLU A 497 -15.55 -0.92 -8.98
N MET A 498 -15.13 -1.47 -7.84
CA MET A 498 -13.81 -1.24 -7.23
C MET A 498 -13.36 -2.48 -6.45
N ALA A 499 -12.05 -2.71 -6.37
CA ALA A 499 -11.42 -3.78 -5.60
C ALA A 499 -10.01 -3.39 -5.13
N SER A 500 -9.70 -3.73 -3.87
CA SER A 500 -8.38 -3.48 -3.26
C SER A 500 -8.00 -4.59 -2.28
N CYS A 501 -6.73 -4.97 -2.27
CA CYS A 501 -6.21 -5.89 -1.27
C CYS A 501 -6.03 -5.18 0.07
N ALA A 502 -6.12 -5.93 1.16
CA ALA A 502 -5.88 -5.42 2.51
C ALA A 502 -5.29 -6.51 3.43
N PRO A 503 -4.32 -6.18 4.30
CA PRO A 503 -3.66 -4.88 4.42
C PRO A 503 -2.50 -4.71 3.41
N LEU A 504 -2.08 -3.47 3.22
CA LEU A 504 -1.12 -3.10 2.17
C LEU A 504 0.33 -3.19 2.65
N PHE A 505 0.59 -2.88 3.91
CA PHE A 505 1.93 -2.65 4.46
C PHE A 505 2.11 -3.38 5.80
N VAL A 506 3.33 -3.90 6.02
CA VAL A 506 3.77 -4.36 7.33
C VAL A 506 5.22 -4.00 7.61
N ASN A 507 5.46 -3.37 8.75
CA ASN A 507 6.81 -3.20 9.28
C ASN A 507 7.28 -4.51 9.93
N ASP A 508 8.43 -5.04 9.51
CA ASP A 508 8.89 -6.37 9.93
C ASP A 508 9.18 -6.49 11.44
N ASN A 509 9.28 -5.35 12.14
CA ASN A 509 9.54 -5.31 13.59
C ASN A 509 8.28 -5.43 14.45
N ASP A 510 7.08 -5.14 13.93
CA ASP A 510 5.83 -5.23 14.68
C ASP A 510 4.64 -5.62 13.79
N HIS A 511 4.40 -6.93 13.71
CA HIS A 511 3.33 -7.53 12.92
C HIS A 511 2.05 -7.64 13.77
N ARG A 512 1.06 -6.81 13.49
CA ARG A 512 -0.28 -6.87 14.11
C ARG A 512 -1.27 -7.71 13.29
N TRP A 513 -1.05 -7.79 11.98
CA TRP A 513 -1.80 -8.62 11.05
C TRP A 513 -0.89 -9.18 9.95
N SER A 514 -1.26 -10.31 9.35
CA SER A 514 -0.58 -10.91 8.20
C SER A 514 -1.57 -11.74 7.36
N PRO A 515 -1.30 -11.94 6.06
CA PRO A 515 -0.20 -11.38 5.27
C PRO A 515 -0.50 -9.96 4.76
N ASP A 516 0.51 -9.34 4.15
CA ASP A 516 0.46 -7.97 3.62
C ASP A 516 1.16 -7.91 2.26
N ALA A 517 0.81 -6.95 1.41
CA ALA A 517 1.39 -6.84 0.08
C ALA A 517 2.86 -6.36 0.11
N ILE A 518 3.21 -5.45 1.01
CA ILE A 518 4.53 -4.81 1.06
C ILE A 518 5.11 -4.95 2.48
N VAL A 519 6.27 -5.58 2.58
CA VAL A 519 7.00 -5.71 3.84
C VAL A 519 8.18 -4.76 3.85
N PHE A 520 8.40 -4.06 4.96
CA PHE A 520 9.48 -3.09 5.06
C PHE A 520 10.07 -3.02 6.47
N ASN A 521 11.21 -2.34 6.59
CA ASN A 521 11.77 -1.87 7.84
C ASN A 521 12.33 -0.45 7.61
N SER A 522 13.13 0.07 8.54
CA SER A 522 13.69 1.43 8.45
C SER A 522 14.49 1.71 7.17
N TRP A 523 15.06 0.70 6.50
CA TRP A 523 15.95 0.88 5.33
C TRP A 523 15.74 -0.08 4.16
N GLN A 524 14.94 -1.14 4.32
CA GLN A 524 14.64 -2.15 3.30
C GLN A 524 13.14 -2.24 3.08
N HIS A 525 12.77 -2.75 1.90
CA HIS A 525 11.41 -3.13 1.56
C HIS A 525 11.43 -4.25 0.51
N TYR A 526 10.35 -5.01 0.42
CA TYR A 526 10.09 -5.93 -0.69
C TYR A 526 8.58 -6.12 -0.90
N GLY A 527 8.19 -6.48 -2.12
CA GLY A 527 6.83 -6.89 -2.43
C GLY A 527 6.64 -8.38 -2.22
N CYS A 528 5.57 -8.78 -1.55
CA CYS A 528 5.14 -10.16 -1.46
C CYS A 528 4.64 -10.67 -2.84
N PRO A 529 4.52 -11.99 -3.05
CA PRO A 529 3.97 -12.56 -4.28
C PRO A 529 2.63 -11.95 -4.72
N ASN A 530 1.76 -11.57 -3.78
CA ASN A 530 0.50 -10.88 -4.07
C ASN A 530 0.71 -9.44 -4.59
N TYR A 531 1.69 -8.68 -4.08
CA TYR A 531 2.07 -7.39 -4.67
C TYR A 531 2.46 -7.53 -6.15
N TRP A 532 3.27 -8.54 -6.46
CA TRP A 532 3.67 -8.81 -7.83
C TRP A 532 2.53 -9.34 -8.69
N MET A 533 1.59 -10.08 -8.12
CA MET A 533 0.36 -10.51 -8.79
C MET A 533 -0.50 -9.31 -9.22
N LEU A 534 -0.62 -8.28 -8.38
CA LEU A 534 -1.35 -7.05 -8.74
C LEU A 534 -0.81 -6.39 -10.02
N HIS A 535 0.46 -6.64 -10.39
CA HIS A 535 1.02 -6.10 -11.63
C HIS A 535 0.32 -6.60 -12.90
N PHE A 536 -0.35 -7.76 -12.84
CA PHE A 536 -1.10 -8.29 -13.98
C PHE A 536 -2.41 -7.52 -14.24
N PHE A 537 -2.86 -6.70 -13.29
CA PHE A 537 -4.16 -6.02 -13.29
C PHE A 537 -4.07 -4.49 -13.46
N LYS A 538 -2.85 -3.94 -13.55
CA LYS A 538 -2.57 -2.50 -13.72
C LYS A 538 -3.29 -1.85 -14.88
N GLU A 539 -3.47 -2.62 -15.95
CA GLU A 539 -4.04 -2.15 -17.21
C GLU A 539 -5.53 -2.47 -17.35
N SER A 540 -6.16 -3.07 -16.31
CA SER A 540 -7.54 -3.55 -16.41
C SER A 540 -8.58 -2.46 -16.20
N SER A 541 -8.32 -1.50 -15.31
CA SER A 541 -9.24 -0.41 -15.05
C SER A 541 -9.40 0.47 -16.31
N GLY A 542 -10.63 0.67 -16.77
CA GLY A 542 -10.93 1.38 -18.02
C GLY A 542 -10.68 0.56 -19.31
N ALA A 543 -10.28 -0.71 -19.22
CA ALA A 543 -10.05 -1.55 -20.39
C ALA A 543 -11.36 -2.15 -20.95
N ALA A 544 -11.32 -2.55 -22.22
CA ALA A 544 -12.39 -3.29 -22.86
C ALA A 544 -12.25 -4.79 -22.56
N LEU A 545 -13.14 -5.34 -21.75
CA LEU A 545 -13.24 -6.77 -21.48
C LEU A 545 -13.88 -7.52 -22.66
N HIS A 546 -13.27 -8.64 -23.03
CA HIS A 546 -13.73 -9.52 -24.10
C HIS A 546 -14.32 -10.81 -23.56
N PRO A 547 -15.46 -11.29 -24.11
CA PRO A 547 -15.96 -12.62 -23.80
C PRO A 547 -14.91 -13.69 -24.08
N SER A 548 -14.58 -14.45 -23.03
CA SER A 548 -13.59 -15.51 -23.09
C SER A 548 -14.16 -16.79 -22.48
N THR A 549 -13.96 -17.93 -23.13
CA THR A 549 -14.38 -19.24 -22.62
C THR A 549 -13.21 -20.21 -22.65
N ILE A 550 -12.89 -20.77 -21.49
CA ILE A 550 -11.87 -21.81 -21.35
C ILE A 550 -12.53 -23.18 -21.17
N HIS A 551 -12.20 -24.10 -22.07
CA HIS A 551 -12.67 -25.48 -22.03
C HIS A 551 -11.52 -26.42 -21.73
N VAL A 552 -11.70 -27.24 -20.70
CA VAL A 552 -10.74 -28.28 -20.32
C VAL A 552 -11.50 -29.47 -19.73
N SER A 553 -11.18 -30.68 -20.19
CA SER A 553 -11.91 -31.88 -19.77
C SER A 553 -11.45 -32.34 -18.38
N ASN A 554 -12.38 -32.51 -17.44
CA ASN A 554 -12.10 -33.02 -16.08
C ASN A 554 -11.06 -32.20 -15.30
N TYR A 555 -11.03 -30.88 -15.49
CA TYR A 555 -10.12 -29.98 -14.80
C TYR A 555 -10.84 -28.65 -14.50
N ASN A 556 -10.93 -28.25 -13.24
CA ASN A 556 -11.66 -27.03 -12.83
C ASN A 556 -10.75 -26.01 -12.15
N GLN A 557 -9.44 -26.08 -12.43
CA GLN A 557 -8.41 -25.27 -11.79
C GLN A 557 -7.88 -24.16 -12.72
N LEU A 558 -8.62 -23.82 -13.78
CA LEU A 558 -8.27 -22.78 -14.74
C LEU A 558 -9.28 -21.63 -14.70
N VAL A 559 -8.78 -20.40 -14.68
CA VAL A 559 -9.57 -19.18 -14.79
C VAL A 559 -8.88 -18.25 -15.78
N ALA A 560 -9.65 -17.56 -16.62
CA ALA A 560 -9.10 -16.66 -17.62
C ALA A 560 -9.97 -15.42 -17.84
N SER A 561 -9.33 -14.32 -18.25
CA SER A 561 -9.95 -13.10 -18.78
C SER A 561 -9.12 -12.58 -19.96
N ALA A 562 -9.77 -11.80 -20.82
CA ALA A 562 -9.10 -11.12 -21.91
C ALA A 562 -9.56 -9.66 -21.96
N ILE A 563 -8.62 -8.72 -22.05
CA ILE A 563 -8.91 -7.29 -22.14
C ILE A 563 -8.12 -6.65 -23.29
N THR A 564 -8.66 -5.60 -23.90
CA THR A 564 -7.89 -4.70 -24.74
C THR A 564 -7.73 -3.36 -24.06
N TRP A 565 -6.52 -2.83 -24.10
CA TRP A 565 -6.18 -1.52 -23.56
C TRP A 565 -5.18 -0.82 -24.49
N GLN A 566 -5.14 0.51 -24.42
CA GLN A 566 -4.12 1.30 -25.09
C GLN A 566 -3.06 1.73 -24.08
N ASN A 567 -1.81 1.45 -24.40
CA ASN A 567 -0.69 1.85 -23.59
C ASN A 567 -0.39 3.33 -23.76
N SER A 568 -0.51 4.08 -22.67
CA SER A 568 -0.30 5.54 -22.67
C SER A 568 1.15 5.94 -22.92
N LYS A 569 2.13 5.03 -22.74
CA LYS A 569 3.55 5.33 -22.93
C LYS A 569 3.99 5.27 -24.39
N ASP A 570 3.52 4.27 -25.13
CA ASP A 570 3.92 4.04 -26.54
C ASP A 570 2.78 4.31 -27.54
N GLY A 571 1.55 4.49 -27.07
CA GLY A 571 0.36 4.70 -27.90
C GLY A 571 -0.21 3.41 -28.51
N ASN A 572 0.42 2.26 -28.28
CA ASN A 572 0.06 0.99 -28.89
C ASN A 572 -1.13 0.33 -28.19
N THR A 573 -1.90 -0.44 -28.94
CA THR A 573 -3.02 -1.22 -28.40
C THR A 573 -2.57 -2.66 -28.19
N TYR A 574 -2.93 -3.25 -27.05
CA TYR A 574 -2.62 -4.64 -26.73
C TYR A 574 -3.88 -5.41 -26.38
N LEU A 575 -3.99 -6.66 -26.84
CA LEU A 575 -4.89 -7.66 -26.28
C LEU A 575 -4.13 -8.43 -25.19
N LYS A 576 -4.50 -8.22 -23.92
CA LYS A 576 -3.95 -8.91 -22.76
C LYS A 576 -4.86 -10.08 -22.38
N ILE A 577 -4.35 -11.30 -22.49
CA ILE A 577 -5.03 -12.52 -22.05
C ILE A 577 -4.36 -13.00 -20.77
N LYS A 578 -5.12 -13.07 -19.67
CA LYS A 578 -4.66 -13.61 -18.38
C LYS A 578 -5.21 -15.01 -18.21
N VAL A 579 -4.34 -15.96 -17.87
CA VAL A 579 -4.73 -17.33 -17.55
C VAL A 579 -4.04 -17.77 -16.27
N LEU A 580 -4.85 -18.16 -15.29
CA LEU A 580 -4.40 -18.78 -14.06
C LEU A 580 -4.52 -20.30 -14.18
N ASN A 581 -3.44 -21.00 -13.84
CA ASN A 581 -3.44 -22.43 -13.57
C ASN A 581 -3.20 -22.69 -12.08
N PHE A 582 -4.28 -22.95 -11.34
CA PHE A 582 -4.21 -23.24 -9.90
C PHE A 582 -3.94 -24.72 -9.59
N GLY A 583 -3.76 -25.57 -10.61
CA GLY A 583 -3.53 -27.00 -10.41
C GLY A 583 -2.09 -27.44 -10.66
N ASN A 584 -1.82 -28.70 -10.32
CA ASN A 584 -0.47 -29.29 -10.32
C ASN A 584 -0.02 -29.89 -11.65
N LYS A 585 -0.74 -29.62 -12.75
CA LYS A 585 -0.42 -30.18 -14.07
C LYS A 585 -0.07 -29.06 -15.03
N ALA A 586 0.94 -29.29 -15.86
CA ALA A 586 1.17 -28.45 -17.02
C ALA A 586 0.01 -28.65 -18.00
N ILE A 587 -0.42 -27.55 -18.63
CA ILE A 587 -1.55 -27.53 -19.54
C ILE A 587 -1.07 -27.15 -20.94
N ASP A 588 -1.37 -27.98 -21.92
CA ASP A 588 -1.21 -27.63 -23.33
C ASP A 588 -2.40 -26.74 -23.72
N LEU A 589 -2.19 -25.43 -23.70
CA LEU A 589 -3.22 -24.42 -23.99
C LEU A 589 -3.19 -24.06 -25.46
N SER A 590 -4.35 -24.16 -26.12
CA SER A 590 -4.61 -23.55 -27.43
C SER A 590 -5.50 -22.33 -27.25
N ILE A 591 -5.09 -21.19 -27.77
CA ILE A 591 -5.80 -19.92 -27.74
C ILE A 591 -6.28 -19.62 -29.16
N SER A 592 -7.58 -19.40 -29.30
CA SER A 592 -8.24 -18.97 -30.53
C SER A 592 -8.86 -17.60 -30.31
N ILE A 593 -8.44 -16.61 -31.10
CA ILE A 593 -8.92 -15.23 -31.03
C ILE A 593 -9.71 -14.93 -32.29
N THR A 594 -10.94 -14.49 -32.10
CA THR A 594 -11.87 -14.15 -33.20
C THR A 594 -12.34 -12.72 -33.07
N GLY A 595 -12.79 -12.11 -34.16
CA GLY A 595 -13.38 -10.77 -34.12
C GLY A 595 -12.42 -9.59 -33.95
N LEU A 596 -11.10 -9.85 -33.91
CA LEU A 596 -10.10 -8.77 -33.89
C LEU A 596 -10.15 -7.94 -35.19
N GLU A 597 -10.29 -6.62 -35.03
CA GLU A 597 -10.19 -5.67 -36.13
C GLU A 597 -8.72 -5.52 -36.60
N ASN A 598 -7.80 -5.58 -35.66
CA ASN A 598 -6.35 -5.44 -35.85
C ASN A 598 -5.66 -6.81 -35.96
N GLU A 599 -4.46 -6.85 -36.54
CA GLU A 599 -3.64 -8.07 -36.62
C GLU A 599 -2.74 -8.21 -35.39
N VAL A 600 -2.58 -9.44 -34.90
CA VAL A 600 -1.61 -9.74 -33.82
C VAL A 600 -0.19 -9.72 -34.37
N GLN A 601 0.65 -8.85 -33.81
CA GLN A 601 2.06 -8.75 -34.17
C GLN A 601 2.90 -9.73 -33.35
N THR A 602 3.67 -10.59 -34.04
CA THR A 602 4.59 -11.49 -33.34
C THR A 602 5.70 -10.74 -32.63
N PHE A 603 6.27 -9.71 -33.27
CA PHE A 603 7.29 -8.86 -32.65
C PHE A 603 6.63 -7.82 -31.75
N GLY A 604 7.09 -7.71 -30.51
CA GLY A 604 6.49 -6.83 -29.50
C GLY A 604 5.45 -7.51 -28.60
N SER A 605 5.01 -8.73 -28.92
CA SER A 605 4.16 -9.53 -28.04
C SER A 605 4.97 -10.23 -26.94
N ILE A 606 4.52 -10.11 -25.70
CA ILE A 606 5.24 -10.61 -24.51
C ILE A 606 4.37 -11.57 -23.69
N LYS A 607 5.02 -12.54 -23.07
CA LYS A 607 4.46 -13.43 -22.06
C LYS A 607 5.10 -13.13 -20.72
N THR A 608 4.27 -12.89 -19.71
CA THR A 608 4.70 -12.66 -18.33
C THR A 608 4.18 -13.78 -17.45
N VAL A 609 5.04 -14.41 -16.65
CA VAL A 609 4.69 -15.56 -15.80
C VAL A 609 5.06 -15.28 -14.35
N LEU A 610 4.12 -15.48 -13.43
CA LEU A 610 4.36 -15.55 -11.99
C LEU A 610 4.20 -17.01 -11.53
N THR A 611 5.30 -17.61 -11.09
CA THR A 611 5.34 -18.98 -10.55
C THR A 611 6.61 -19.17 -9.71
N SER A 612 6.76 -20.33 -9.07
CA SER A 612 7.96 -20.70 -8.32
C SER A 612 8.09 -22.22 -8.19
N GLY A 613 9.22 -22.70 -7.66
CA GLY A 613 9.45 -24.12 -7.41
C GLY A 613 8.56 -24.73 -6.31
N SER A 614 8.01 -23.92 -5.40
CA SER A 614 7.09 -24.34 -4.34
C SER A 614 5.92 -23.38 -4.19
N LEU A 615 4.74 -23.93 -3.90
CA LEU A 615 3.51 -23.18 -3.58
C LEU A 615 3.65 -22.29 -2.34
N ARG A 616 4.53 -22.67 -1.42
CA ARG A 616 4.78 -21.96 -0.17
C ARG A 616 5.99 -21.04 -0.25
N ASP A 617 6.52 -20.79 -1.46
CA ASP A 617 7.58 -19.79 -1.62
C ASP A 617 7.04 -18.39 -1.34
N GLU A 618 7.83 -17.62 -0.62
CA GLU A 618 7.60 -16.23 -0.19
C GLU A 618 8.84 -15.40 -0.51
N ASN A 619 8.68 -14.08 -0.64
CA ASN A 619 9.80 -13.15 -0.69
C ASN A 619 10.28 -12.80 0.73
N SER A 620 11.52 -12.34 0.86
CA SER A 620 12.14 -11.96 2.14
C SER A 620 13.22 -10.92 1.92
N PHE A 621 13.74 -10.27 2.96
CA PHE A 621 14.87 -9.35 2.80
C PHE A 621 16.13 -10.02 2.21
N GLN A 622 16.32 -11.33 2.42
CA GLN A 622 17.46 -12.08 1.86
C GLN A 622 17.23 -12.49 0.39
N GLN A 623 15.96 -12.67 0.00
CA GLN A 623 15.56 -13.03 -1.35
C GLN A 623 14.32 -12.22 -1.75
N PRO A 624 14.46 -10.90 -1.98
CA PRO A 624 13.30 -10.01 -2.20
C PRO A 624 12.59 -10.30 -3.52
N ASP A 625 13.31 -10.89 -4.48
CA ASP A 625 12.80 -11.22 -5.81
C ASP A 625 12.68 -12.73 -6.05
N LYS A 626 12.44 -13.53 -5.00
CA LYS A 626 12.33 -15.00 -5.13
C LYS A 626 11.15 -15.41 -6.01
N VAL A 627 10.01 -14.74 -5.83
CA VAL A 627 8.75 -14.94 -6.54
C VAL A 627 8.33 -13.60 -7.13
N VAL A 628 8.72 -13.39 -8.39
CA VAL A 628 8.43 -12.17 -9.17
C VAL A 628 8.01 -12.55 -10.59
N PRO A 629 7.34 -11.66 -11.33
CA PRO A 629 6.92 -11.94 -12.70
C PRO A 629 8.14 -11.97 -13.63
N VAL A 630 8.21 -12.97 -14.51
CA VAL A 630 9.27 -13.12 -15.51
C VAL A 630 8.69 -12.90 -16.90
N GLU A 631 9.26 -11.96 -17.65
CA GLU A 631 8.86 -11.63 -19.01
C GLU A 631 9.68 -12.39 -20.07
N SER A 632 9.04 -12.76 -21.16
CA SER A 632 9.68 -13.41 -22.31
C SER A 632 8.92 -13.10 -23.61
N PRO A 633 9.59 -12.99 -24.78
CA PRO A 633 8.90 -12.83 -26.06
C PRO A 633 8.03 -14.03 -26.43
N ILE A 634 6.92 -13.80 -27.14
CA ILE A 634 6.09 -14.86 -27.71
C ILE A 634 6.49 -15.12 -29.16
N SER A 635 7.23 -16.20 -29.41
CA SER A 635 7.76 -16.51 -30.75
C SER A 635 6.72 -16.83 -31.83
N ASN A 636 5.51 -17.20 -31.43
CA ASN A 636 4.41 -17.59 -32.31
C ASN A 636 3.11 -16.82 -32.00
N ALA A 637 3.21 -15.59 -31.49
CA ALA A 637 2.06 -14.73 -31.25
C ALA A 637 1.30 -14.50 -32.55
N ARG A 638 0.03 -14.92 -32.55
CA ARG A 638 -0.95 -14.85 -33.64
C ARG A 638 -2.33 -15.18 -33.06
N GLU A 639 -3.37 -15.04 -33.85
CA GLU A 639 -4.76 -15.26 -33.46
C GLU A 639 -5.05 -16.70 -33.02
N GLU A 640 -4.34 -17.67 -33.62
CA GLU A 640 -4.41 -19.09 -33.28
C GLU A 640 -3.05 -19.57 -32.76
N MET A 641 -2.85 -19.57 -31.45
CA MET A 641 -1.56 -19.93 -30.85
C MET A 641 -1.68 -21.05 -29.82
N SER A 642 -0.61 -21.83 -29.68
CA SER A 642 -0.52 -22.88 -28.67
C SER A 642 0.75 -22.71 -27.86
N LEU A 643 0.65 -23.01 -26.57
CA LEU A 643 1.72 -22.88 -25.58
C LEU A 643 1.45 -23.77 -24.37
N VAL A 644 2.45 -23.93 -23.52
CA VAL A 644 2.33 -24.67 -22.25
C VAL A 644 2.16 -23.67 -21.11
N LEU A 645 1.13 -23.87 -20.29
CA LEU A 645 0.99 -23.22 -18.99
C LEU A 645 1.64 -24.09 -17.93
N ASP A 646 2.50 -23.49 -17.11
CA ASP A 646 3.12 -24.19 -15.99
C ASP A 646 2.08 -24.52 -14.91
N PRO A 647 2.27 -25.60 -14.14
CA PRO A 647 1.52 -25.82 -12.89
C PRO A 647 1.63 -24.62 -11.97
N TYR A 648 0.57 -24.30 -11.23
CA TYR A 648 0.60 -23.24 -10.21
C TYR A 648 1.23 -21.94 -10.72
N SER A 649 0.62 -21.37 -11.75
CA SER A 649 1.14 -20.18 -12.42
C SER A 649 0.02 -19.21 -12.78
N LEU A 650 0.35 -17.92 -12.75
CA LEU A 650 -0.42 -16.87 -13.41
C LEU A 650 0.38 -16.42 -14.63
N THR A 651 -0.23 -16.49 -15.80
CA THR A 651 0.41 -16.09 -17.06
C THR A 651 -0.41 -15.00 -17.75
N SER A 652 0.22 -13.92 -18.21
CA SER A 652 -0.37 -13.01 -19.19
C SER A 652 0.30 -13.14 -20.55
N PHE A 653 -0.50 -13.00 -21.59
CA PHE A 653 -0.07 -12.83 -22.97
C PHE A 653 -0.50 -11.45 -23.42
N ASP A 654 0.45 -10.53 -23.55
CA ASP A 654 0.22 -9.17 -23.97
C ASP A 654 0.54 -9.11 -25.46
N LEU A 655 -0.50 -9.25 -26.28
CA LEU A 655 -0.41 -9.35 -27.73
C LEU A 655 -0.50 -7.95 -28.35
N LEU A 656 0.56 -7.50 -29.00
CA LEU A 656 0.58 -6.22 -29.71
C LEU A 656 -0.38 -6.28 -30.90
N LEU A 657 -1.24 -5.27 -31.04
CA LEU A 657 -2.20 -5.14 -32.13
C LEU A 657 -1.78 -3.98 -33.04
N ASP A 658 -1.72 -4.23 -34.36
CA ASP A 658 -1.49 -3.19 -35.36
C ASP A 658 -2.67 -3.09 -36.34
N LEU A 659 -2.88 -1.91 -36.91
CA LEU A 659 -3.92 -1.69 -37.92
C LEU A 659 -3.71 -2.66 -39.08
N LYS A 660 -4.77 -3.38 -39.46
CA LYS A 660 -4.75 -4.19 -40.68
C LYS A 660 -4.36 -3.31 -41.85
N SER A 661 -3.17 -3.52 -42.41
CA SER A 661 -2.75 -2.79 -43.59
C SER A 661 -3.76 -3.06 -44.72
N SER A 662 -4.46 -2.02 -45.17
CA SER A 662 -5.46 -2.09 -46.24
C SER A 662 -4.85 -2.29 -47.65
N LEU A 663 -3.72 -3.00 -47.73
CA LEU A 663 -2.91 -3.16 -48.93
C LEU A 663 -3.19 -4.46 -49.73
N GLN A 664 -4.16 -5.29 -49.32
CA GLN A 664 -4.52 -6.51 -50.06
C GLN A 664 -5.81 -6.43 -50.92
N MET A 665 -6.47 -5.26 -51.03
CA MET A 665 -7.69 -5.09 -51.85
C MET A 665 -7.47 -4.27 -53.14
N MET A 666 -6.26 -4.23 -53.69
CA MET A 666 -5.99 -3.68 -55.03
C MET A 666 -5.08 -4.58 -55.88
N HIS A 667 -5.46 -5.84 -56.09
CA HIS A 667 -4.97 -6.58 -57.27
C HIS A 667 -6.02 -7.59 -57.76
N SER A 668 -6.94 -7.11 -58.59
CA SER A 668 -7.57 -7.91 -59.65
C SER A 668 -8.27 -7.00 -60.65
N VAL A 669 -7.51 -6.50 -61.63
CA VAL A 669 -8.06 -6.13 -62.93
C VAL A 669 -7.45 -7.11 -63.95
N PRO A 670 -8.26 -7.85 -64.71
CA PRO A 670 -7.79 -8.95 -65.54
C PRO A 670 -7.15 -8.43 -66.84
N GLU A 671 -5.95 -8.93 -67.15
CA GLU A 671 -5.44 -8.93 -68.52
C GLU A 671 -6.28 -9.90 -69.35
N SER A 672 -7.05 -9.40 -70.31
CA SER A 672 -7.43 -10.20 -71.47
C SER A 672 -7.63 -9.38 -72.74
N SER A 673 -6.89 -9.82 -73.76
CA SER A 673 -7.13 -9.71 -75.20
C SER A 673 -7.01 -8.35 -75.90
N LEU A 674 -5.78 -8.07 -76.37
CA LEU A 674 -5.54 -7.43 -77.66
C LEU A 674 -5.27 -8.53 -78.71
N HIS A 675 -6.13 -8.65 -79.72
CA HIS A 675 -5.74 -9.20 -81.03
C HIS A 675 -6.52 -8.53 -82.18
N SER A 676 -5.78 -7.71 -82.92
CA SER A 676 -5.77 -7.42 -84.37
C SER A 676 -7.05 -7.38 -85.23
N SER A 677 -7.26 -6.16 -85.78
CA SER A 677 -7.39 -5.76 -87.21
C SER A 677 -8.67 -6.03 -88.04
N MET A 678 -9.04 -4.95 -88.75
CA MET A 678 -10.09 -4.69 -89.76
C MET A 678 -11.42 -4.16 -89.24
#